data_AF-A0A8J7HG58-F1
#
_entry.id   AF-A0A8J7HG58-F1
#
_cell.length_a   1.000
_cell.length_b   1.000
_cell.length_c   1.000
_cell.angle_alpha   90.00
_cell.angle_beta   90.00
_cell.angle_gamma   90.00
#
_symmetry.space_group_name_H-M   'P 1'
#
loop_
_entity.id
_entity.type
_entity.pdbx_description
1 polymer ?
#
loop_
_entity_poly.entity_id
_entity_poly.type
_entity_poly.pdbx_seq_one_letter_code
_entity_poly.pdbx_strand_id
1 'polypeptide(L)'
;MSVNDTAHSNNFAWNRQVYHRLKLALSLDLRRQLFLAVCDDLHLRNQVAARLHSTLAYPVGQVLYQPLHGQAISTPAYPRLVTLRLNLSDPNPIAQINQWLANYPPPIVGASKDTPGRPLPIPTFQIVGVEQLTKQSVAVQRSFLHHLRLGEQYFSGQESSRFIESSVLLWVSRPWLSAIQQSVPQFWRWRTGVFMFAGEPTPTTNNPDYPERFSNSRSLDLKNLEQSILDELDESVIETEPQGADVTEIIFDDDSNLTAQTPVKPAEKELEITPAPSKLLKTVPHQQLSTARSSSNSSSLSSLTHVSKELKELVIATINPKIAQDRGDNWQPQQVLLEIEELHSQQASGEVLAAAYHQLGNLYRFRIEQGQSNLENLMVAIVAYQEAIAYDDASPQLPDILNDLGTLYWMLHRIPPNSAEGQTYIEQGIEFYQFALKSISPQTHPETYARVQNNLGTAYGDLARFSQPAENWQQAVSAYNEALCYRTAAIDPLKYAACQNNLGTAYWHLGQHNQPVVHLQQAIAAYNEALVHYSPEQEPLKYGMIQNNIGTAYWNLAQYEQPAQNLKLAIDVYREALKYRTPANVPSACAATQNNLGTAYWHLANLSETTKDVRQALLKLCIHAYEEAIALAHSLSNTSLNFDLFAAYNNLGLAHYQLVTDQSFAGDKATRSQHLEAALNNHLQALKGLRQQPEAYQTTLTYIVKTIRAFHNELGIQGQNLALSKVPGYLIPEILPKL
;
A
#
# COMPACT_ATOMS: atom_id res chain seq x y z
N MET A 1 -65.06 -12.07 18.73
CA MET A 1 -63.59 -12.20 18.64
C MET A 1 -63.00 -11.47 19.82
N SER A 2 -62.01 -12.04 20.49
CA SER A 2 -61.26 -11.40 21.57
C SER A 2 -60.04 -10.68 21.01
N VAL A 3 -59.49 -9.72 21.77
CA VAL A 3 -58.25 -9.02 21.41
C VAL A 3 -57.04 -9.98 21.40
N ASN A 4 -57.12 -11.09 22.14
CA ASN A 4 -56.06 -12.10 22.19
C ASN A 4 -55.95 -12.91 20.90
N ASP A 5 -57.07 -13.17 20.21
CA ASP A 5 -57.10 -13.97 18.98
C ASP A 5 -56.28 -13.30 17.85
N THR A 6 -56.40 -11.98 17.72
CA THR A 6 -55.63 -11.18 16.75
C THR A 6 -54.15 -11.08 17.12
N ALA A 7 -53.82 -10.96 18.42
CA ALA A 7 -52.43 -10.95 18.88
C ALA A 7 -51.71 -12.29 18.63
N HIS A 8 -52.38 -13.43 18.88
CA HIS A 8 -51.82 -14.75 18.59
C HIS A 8 -51.62 -15.00 17.08
N SER A 9 -52.57 -14.59 16.24
CA SER A 9 -52.44 -14.71 14.77
C SER A 9 -51.21 -13.93 14.26
N ASN A 10 -51.04 -12.68 14.69
CA ASN A 10 -49.92 -11.84 14.29
C ASN A 10 -48.56 -12.41 14.79
N ASN A 11 -48.49 -12.89 16.02
CA ASN A 11 -47.28 -13.53 16.56
C ASN A 11 -46.92 -14.80 15.79
N PHE A 12 -47.90 -15.61 15.37
CA PHE A 12 -47.66 -16.82 14.57
C PHE A 12 -47.08 -16.47 13.18
N ALA A 13 -47.67 -15.50 12.48
CA ALA A 13 -47.17 -15.02 11.19
C ALA A 13 -45.74 -14.45 11.29
N TRP A 14 -45.48 -13.62 12.31
CA TRP A 14 -44.14 -13.09 12.61
C TRP A 14 -43.12 -14.21 12.87
N ASN A 15 -43.44 -15.14 13.77
CA ASN A 15 -42.54 -16.25 14.12
C ASN A 15 -42.26 -17.17 12.92
N ARG A 16 -43.24 -17.38 12.03
CA ARG A 16 -43.05 -18.07 10.75
C ARG A 16 -42.07 -17.31 9.86
N GLN A 17 -42.22 -15.99 9.70
CA GLN A 17 -41.31 -15.16 8.89
C GLN A 17 -39.88 -15.16 9.46
N VAL A 18 -39.72 -15.00 10.78
CA VAL A 18 -38.42 -15.03 11.46
C VAL A 18 -37.77 -16.41 11.35
N TYR A 19 -38.54 -17.50 11.48
CA TYR A 19 -38.06 -18.87 11.23
C TYR A 19 -37.58 -19.04 9.79
N HIS A 20 -38.33 -18.58 8.78
CA HIS A 20 -37.90 -18.69 7.38
C HIS A 20 -36.61 -17.91 7.11
N ARG A 21 -36.47 -16.68 7.65
CA ARG A 21 -35.24 -15.88 7.54
C ARG A 21 -34.05 -16.54 8.25
N LEU A 22 -34.24 -17.10 9.44
CA LEU A 22 -33.22 -17.83 10.18
C LEU A 22 -32.81 -19.12 9.45
N LYS A 23 -33.78 -19.93 9.01
CA LYS A 23 -33.53 -21.14 8.20
C LYS A 23 -32.74 -20.79 6.93
N LEU A 24 -33.12 -19.71 6.23
CA LEU A 24 -32.42 -19.27 5.03
C LEU A 24 -30.96 -18.90 5.35
N ALA A 25 -30.73 -18.03 6.33
CA ALA A 25 -29.38 -17.60 6.73
C ALA A 25 -28.46 -18.77 7.12
N LEU A 26 -28.99 -19.78 7.82
CA LEU A 26 -28.26 -21.00 8.17
C LEU A 26 -28.02 -21.91 6.95
N SER A 27 -28.96 -21.95 5.99
CA SER A 27 -28.85 -22.78 4.78
C SER A 27 -27.88 -22.26 3.72
N LEU A 28 -27.40 -21.01 3.84
CA LEU A 28 -26.38 -20.43 2.95
C LEU A 28 -24.98 -21.05 3.13
N ASP A 29 -24.75 -21.82 4.20
CA ASP A 29 -23.47 -22.49 4.54
C ASP A 29 -22.25 -21.54 4.57
N LEU A 30 -22.51 -20.25 4.81
CA LEU A 30 -21.49 -19.23 5.05
C LEU A 30 -20.70 -19.58 6.30
N ARG A 31 -19.37 -19.46 6.24
CA ARG A 31 -18.48 -19.59 7.41
C ARG A 31 -18.45 -18.30 8.23
N ARG A 32 -17.93 -18.38 9.46
CA ARG A 32 -17.60 -17.25 10.34
C ARG A 32 -18.82 -16.39 10.76
N GLN A 33 -20.03 -16.93 10.68
CA GLN A 33 -21.26 -16.21 11.01
C GLN A 33 -21.56 -16.30 12.52
N LEU A 34 -22.10 -15.22 13.09
CA LEU A 34 -22.59 -15.20 14.46
C LEU A 34 -24.04 -14.72 14.48
N PHE A 35 -24.95 -15.66 14.65
CA PHE A 35 -26.39 -15.44 14.72
C PHE A 35 -26.87 -15.50 16.16
N LEU A 36 -27.79 -14.59 16.52
CA LEU A 36 -28.44 -14.56 17.83
C LEU A 36 -29.95 -14.74 17.65
N ALA A 37 -30.50 -15.87 18.12
CA ALA A 37 -31.94 -16.09 18.16
C ALA A 37 -32.47 -15.76 19.57
N VAL A 38 -33.37 -14.78 19.62
CA VAL A 38 -33.93 -14.24 20.87
C VAL A 38 -35.33 -14.80 21.05
N CYS A 39 -35.57 -15.60 22.09
CA CYS A 39 -36.86 -16.20 22.36
C CYS A 39 -37.04 -16.47 23.86
N ASP A 40 -38.04 -15.85 24.46
CA ASP A 40 -38.34 -15.97 25.90
C ASP A 40 -39.36 -17.09 26.20
N ASP A 41 -40.12 -17.53 25.19
CA ASP A 41 -40.92 -18.75 25.22
C ASP A 41 -40.01 -19.97 24.99
N LEU A 42 -39.88 -20.81 26.03
CA LEU A 42 -39.02 -21.99 26.01
C LEU A 42 -39.58 -23.15 25.17
N HIS A 43 -40.89 -23.20 24.97
CA HIS A 43 -41.60 -24.20 24.17
C HIS A 43 -41.43 -23.89 22.68
N LEU A 44 -41.76 -22.66 22.26
CA LEU A 44 -41.52 -22.17 20.90
C LEU A 44 -40.04 -22.32 20.51
N ARG A 45 -39.12 -21.88 21.37
CA ARG A 45 -37.66 -22.04 21.15
C ARG A 45 -37.28 -23.51 20.93
N ASN A 46 -37.80 -24.43 21.74
CA ASN A 46 -37.53 -25.86 21.57
C ASN A 46 -38.07 -26.40 20.24
N GLN A 47 -39.31 -26.06 19.87
CA GLN A 47 -39.89 -26.45 18.58
C GLN A 47 -39.05 -25.93 17.40
N VAL A 48 -38.67 -24.66 17.42
CA VAL A 48 -37.88 -24.05 16.33
C VAL A 48 -36.47 -24.62 16.27
N ALA A 49 -35.77 -24.75 17.40
CA ALA A 49 -34.42 -25.33 17.44
C ALA A 49 -34.40 -26.78 16.95
N ALA A 50 -35.40 -27.59 17.33
CA ALA A 50 -35.57 -28.96 16.84
C ALA A 50 -35.91 -28.99 15.35
N ARG A 51 -36.79 -28.11 14.86
CA ARG A 51 -37.17 -28.01 13.43
C ARG A 51 -36.02 -27.53 12.55
N LEU A 52 -35.16 -26.63 13.05
CA LEU A 52 -33.92 -26.25 12.36
C LEU A 52 -32.99 -27.46 12.26
N HIS A 53 -32.78 -28.18 13.36
CA HIS A 53 -31.93 -29.38 13.36
C HIS A 53 -32.49 -30.47 12.42
N SER A 54 -33.77 -30.82 12.47
CA SER A 54 -34.34 -31.83 11.56
C SER A 54 -34.32 -31.43 10.08
N THR A 55 -34.32 -30.13 9.76
CA THR A 55 -34.33 -29.63 8.37
C THR A 55 -32.92 -29.36 7.81
N LEU A 56 -31.92 -29.13 8.69
CA LEU A 56 -30.58 -28.66 8.28
C LEU A 56 -29.43 -29.53 8.82
N ALA A 57 -29.67 -30.52 9.68
CA ALA A 57 -28.59 -31.39 10.19
C ALA A 57 -27.92 -32.19 9.08
N TYR A 58 -28.69 -32.73 8.13
CA TYR A 58 -28.20 -33.60 7.06
C TYR A 58 -28.81 -33.20 5.71
N PRO A 59 -28.11 -33.40 4.58
CA PRO A 59 -28.67 -33.14 3.26
C PRO A 59 -29.81 -34.12 2.94
N VAL A 60 -30.96 -33.59 2.54
CA VAL A 60 -32.12 -34.38 2.12
C VAL A 60 -31.75 -35.17 0.86
N GLY A 61 -31.88 -36.50 0.91
CA GLY A 61 -31.63 -37.40 -0.23
C GLY A 61 -30.64 -38.54 0.03
N GLN A 62 -29.88 -38.53 1.14
CA GLN A 62 -29.04 -39.66 1.55
C GLN A 62 -29.72 -40.45 2.69
N VAL A 63 -30.06 -41.71 2.40
CA VAL A 63 -31.02 -42.50 3.20
C VAL A 63 -30.37 -43.18 4.41
N LEU A 64 -31.09 -43.17 5.53
CA LEU A 64 -30.82 -44.02 6.70
C LEU A 64 -31.14 -45.49 6.37
N TYR A 65 -30.08 -46.26 6.08
CA TYR A 65 -29.97 -47.73 6.14
C TYR A 65 -31.23 -48.61 5.95
N GLN A 66 -31.22 -49.41 4.87
CA GLN A 66 -31.83 -50.75 4.88
C GLN A 66 -30.72 -51.79 4.63
N PRO A 67 -30.65 -52.89 5.41
CA PRO A 67 -29.59 -53.88 5.26
C PRO A 67 -29.98 -55.03 4.32
N LEU A 68 -29.22 -55.23 3.24
CA LEU A 68 -29.15 -56.49 2.47
C LEU A 68 -27.77 -56.59 1.79
N HIS A 69 -27.31 -57.82 1.59
CA HIS A 69 -25.91 -58.20 1.35
C HIS A 69 -25.10 -57.36 0.32
N GLY A 70 -23.92 -56.89 0.72
CA GLY A 70 -22.90 -56.35 -0.19
C GLY A 70 -21.81 -55.57 0.54
N GLN A 71 -20.53 -55.77 0.18
CA GLN A 71 -19.40 -55.05 0.79
C GLN A 71 -19.25 -53.65 0.18
N ALA A 72 -19.69 -52.61 0.89
CA ALA A 72 -19.33 -51.22 0.61
C ALA A 72 -19.18 -50.46 1.94
N ILE A 73 -18.05 -49.76 2.14
CA ILE A 73 -17.82 -48.96 3.34
C ILE A 73 -18.54 -47.61 3.16
N SER A 74 -19.82 -47.59 3.52
CA SER A 74 -20.64 -46.37 3.50
C SER A 74 -20.05 -45.31 4.44
N THR A 75 -19.67 -44.16 3.91
CA THR A 75 -19.22 -43.03 4.73
C THR A 75 -20.44 -42.32 5.31
N PRO A 76 -20.57 -42.17 6.64
CA PRO A 76 -21.73 -41.49 7.23
C PRO A 76 -21.76 -40.02 6.83
N ALA A 77 -22.96 -39.49 6.57
CA ALA A 77 -23.14 -38.09 6.20
C ALA A 77 -22.67 -37.16 7.33
N TYR A 78 -21.67 -36.33 7.06
CA TYR A 78 -21.21 -35.32 8.01
C TYR A 78 -22.28 -34.23 8.17
N PRO A 79 -22.62 -33.81 9.41
CA PRO A 79 -23.72 -32.88 9.61
C PRO A 79 -23.38 -31.47 9.13
N ARG A 80 -24.41 -30.71 8.72
CA ARG A 80 -24.33 -29.26 8.44
C ARG A 80 -24.80 -28.39 9.60
N LEU A 81 -25.69 -28.90 10.47
CA LEU A 81 -26.16 -28.20 11.67
C LEU A 81 -26.12 -29.10 12.92
N VAL A 82 -25.18 -28.81 13.82
CA VAL A 82 -25.00 -29.51 15.10
C VAL A 82 -25.71 -28.71 16.20
N THR A 83 -26.54 -29.37 17.02
CA THR A 83 -27.12 -28.73 18.22
C THR A 83 -26.33 -29.15 19.46
N LEU A 84 -25.75 -28.19 20.17
CA LEU A 84 -25.09 -28.38 21.46
C LEU A 84 -25.91 -27.74 22.58
N ARG A 85 -25.98 -28.40 23.74
CA ARG A 85 -26.50 -27.78 24.96
C ARG A 85 -25.33 -27.14 25.71
N LEU A 86 -25.50 -25.89 26.15
CA LEU A 86 -24.52 -25.17 26.96
C LEU A 86 -24.24 -25.97 28.25
N ASN A 87 -22.96 -26.22 28.53
CA ASN A 87 -22.54 -26.82 29.79
C ASN A 87 -22.67 -25.78 30.91
N LEU A 88 -23.35 -26.12 32.01
CA LEU A 88 -23.56 -25.19 33.13
C LEU A 88 -22.42 -25.23 34.16
N SER A 89 -21.59 -26.28 34.16
CA SER A 89 -20.40 -26.38 35.00
C SER A 89 -19.21 -25.62 34.40
N ASP A 90 -19.11 -25.57 33.09
CA ASP A 90 -18.21 -24.68 32.34
C ASP A 90 -18.95 -24.09 31.12
N PRO A 91 -19.52 -22.88 31.22
CA PRO A 91 -20.31 -22.26 30.15
C PRO A 91 -19.41 -21.63 29.09
N ASN A 92 -18.65 -22.47 28.38
CA ASN A 92 -17.71 -22.07 27.35
C ASN A 92 -18.14 -22.63 25.97
N PRO A 93 -19.01 -21.92 25.22
CA PRO A 93 -19.50 -22.41 23.93
C PRO A 93 -18.37 -22.58 22.89
N ILE A 94 -17.29 -21.80 23.02
CA ILE A 94 -16.11 -21.87 22.14
C ILE A 94 -15.35 -23.19 22.37
N ALA A 95 -15.08 -23.54 23.63
CA ALA A 95 -14.46 -24.81 23.99
C ALA A 95 -15.35 -26.00 23.62
N GLN A 96 -16.67 -25.92 23.86
CA GLN A 96 -17.60 -26.98 23.46
C GLN A 96 -17.61 -27.24 21.95
N ILE A 97 -17.53 -26.19 21.11
CA ILE A 97 -17.44 -26.31 19.65
C ILE A 97 -16.08 -26.89 19.22
N ASN A 98 -14.98 -26.39 19.78
CA ASN A 98 -13.64 -26.91 19.49
C ASN A 98 -13.48 -28.39 19.92
N GLN A 99 -14.04 -28.78 21.07
CA GLN A 99 -14.06 -30.16 21.54
C GLN A 99 -14.90 -31.06 20.62
N TRP A 100 -16.05 -30.57 20.13
CA TRP A 100 -16.83 -31.31 19.13
C TRP A 100 -16.05 -31.48 17.82
N LEU A 101 -15.36 -30.44 17.33
CA LEU A 101 -14.54 -30.50 16.11
C LEU A 101 -13.22 -31.28 16.25
N ALA A 102 -12.78 -31.56 17.48
CA ALA A 102 -11.70 -32.48 17.77
C ALA A 102 -12.19 -33.94 17.74
N ASN A 103 -13.37 -34.20 18.30
CA ASN A 103 -13.99 -35.53 18.33
C ASN A 103 -14.60 -35.95 16.97
N TYR A 104 -15.07 -34.98 16.18
CA TYR A 104 -15.74 -35.18 14.90
C TYR A 104 -15.14 -34.25 13.82
N PRO A 105 -13.87 -34.45 13.43
CA PRO A 105 -13.24 -33.64 12.38
C PRO A 105 -13.94 -33.84 11.01
N PRO A 106 -13.98 -32.82 10.13
CA PRO A 106 -14.58 -32.97 8.80
C PRO A 106 -13.86 -34.05 7.98
N PRO A 107 -14.58 -35.03 7.41
CA PRO A 107 -13.96 -36.07 6.59
C PRO A 107 -13.45 -35.48 5.28
N ILE A 108 -12.37 -36.09 4.77
CA ILE A 108 -11.71 -35.70 3.52
C ILE A 108 -12.29 -36.55 2.38
N VAL A 109 -12.88 -35.89 1.38
CA VAL A 109 -13.55 -36.52 0.24
C VAL A 109 -12.70 -36.36 -1.02
N GLY A 110 -12.63 -37.39 -1.86
CA GLY A 110 -11.85 -37.36 -3.11
C GLY A 110 -10.34 -37.51 -2.92
N ALA A 111 -9.88 -38.04 -1.78
CA ALA A 111 -8.48 -38.42 -1.61
C ALA A 111 -8.15 -39.65 -2.46
N SER A 112 -7.03 -39.59 -3.20
CA SER A 112 -6.45 -40.72 -3.93
C SER A 112 -4.95 -40.85 -3.61
N LYS A 113 -4.22 -41.74 -4.28
CA LYS A 113 -2.76 -41.79 -4.16
C LYS A 113 -2.08 -40.52 -4.71
N ASP A 114 -2.70 -39.89 -5.70
CA ASP A 114 -2.09 -38.83 -6.51
C ASP A 114 -2.78 -37.46 -6.29
N THR A 115 -3.86 -37.42 -5.49
CA THR A 115 -4.60 -36.18 -5.17
C THR A 115 -4.91 -36.07 -3.67
N PRO A 116 -4.44 -35.00 -2.98
CA PRO A 116 -4.93 -34.69 -1.63
C PRO A 116 -6.41 -34.31 -1.70
N GLY A 117 -7.26 -35.04 -1.00
CA GLY A 117 -8.71 -34.81 -1.02
C GLY A 117 -9.13 -33.52 -0.32
N ARG A 118 -10.38 -33.12 -0.53
CA ARG A 118 -10.96 -31.89 0.04
C ARG A 118 -11.73 -32.19 1.33
N PRO A 119 -11.45 -31.51 2.46
CA PRO A 119 -12.28 -31.62 3.66
C PRO A 119 -13.68 -31.04 3.42
N LEU A 120 -14.71 -31.68 3.98
CA LEU A 120 -16.07 -31.12 4.02
C LEU A 120 -16.13 -29.80 4.82
N PRO A 121 -17.15 -28.95 4.60
CA PRO A 121 -17.36 -27.76 5.41
C PRO A 121 -17.56 -28.10 6.89
N ILE A 122 -17.09 -27.21 7.75
CA ILE A 122 -17.33 -27.26 9.20
C ILE A 122 -18.81 -26.90 9.44
N PRO A 123 -19.55 -27.67 10.26
CA PRO A 123 -20.96 -27.40 10.51
C PRO A 123 -21.20 -26.04 11.16
N THR A 124 -22.43 -25.56 10.98
CA THR A 124 -23.02 -24.56 11.85
C THR A 124 -23.37 -25.18 13.22
N PHE A 125 -23.14 -24.45 14.31
CA PHE A 125 -23.39 -24.87 15.68
C PHE A 125 -24.52 -24.07 16.31
N GLN A 126 -25.60 -24.75 16.67
CA GLN A 126 -26.73 -24.20 17.42
C GLN A 126 -26.53 -24.47 18.92
N ILE A 127 -26.29 -23.41 19.71
CA ILE A 127 -26.17 -23.48 21.17
C ILE A 127 -27.52 -23.19 21.82
N VAL A 128 -28.03 -24.12 22.63
CA VAL A 128 -29.24 -23.97 23.45
C VAL A 128 -28.92 -24.12 24.94
N GLY A 129 -29.73 -23.54 25.83
CA GLY A 129 -29.55 -23.67 27.29
C GLY A 129 -29.04 -22.42 28.00
N VAL A 130 -28.76 -21.32 27.29
CA VAL A 130 -28.28 -20.05 27.88
C VAL A 130 -29.29 -19.51 28.90
N GLU A 131 -30.60 -19.79 28.74
CA GLU A 131 -31.61 -19.42 29.72
C GLU A 131 -31.35 -20.02 31.11
N GLN A 132 -30.72 -21.20 31.19
CA GLN A 132 -30.52 -21.93 32.45
C GLN A 132 -29.44 -21.29 33.33
N LEU A 133 -28.59 -20.44 32.75
CA LEU A 133 -27.64 -19.59 33.49
C LEU A 133 -28.36 -18.65 34.47
N THR A 134 -29.62 -18.25 34.21
CA THR A 134 -30.42 -17.43 35.14
C THR A 134 -30.66 -18.10 36.49
N LYS A 135 -30.58 -19.45 36.54
CA LYS A 135 -30.68 -20.26 37.76
C LYS A 135 -29.32 -20.64 38.36
N GLN A 136 -28.21 -20.19 37.76
CA GLN A 136 -26.84 -20.44 38.23
C GLN A 136 -26.30 -19.25 39.02
N SER A 137 -25.21 -19.48 39.77
CA SER A 137 -24.55 -18.44 40.55
C SER A 137 -23.99 -17.32 39.67
N VAL A 138 -23.84 -16.12 40.24
CA VAL A 138 -23.28 -14.94 39.56
C VAL A 138 -21.87 -15.21 38.99
N ALA A 139 -21.10 -16.13 39.60
CA ALA A 139 -19.81 -16.55 39.09
C ALA A 139 -19.92 -17.30 37.76
N VAL A 140 -20.85 -18.27 37.64
CA VAL A 140 -21.13 -19.01 36.40
C VAL A 140 -21.68 -18.07 35.31
N GLN A 141 -22.59 -17.16 35.67
CA GLN A 141 -23.12 -16.15 34.76
C GLN A 141 -22.03 -15.22 34.20
N ARG A 142 -21.08 -14.79 35.05
CA ARG A 142 -19.91 -13.99 34.63
C ARG A 142 -18.92 -14.79 33.81
N SER A 143 -18.71 -16.08 34.12
CA SER A 143 -17.86 -16.99 33.35
C SER A 143 -18.32 -17.11 31.89
N PHE A 144 -19.62 -17.25 31.64
CA PHE A 144 -20.17 -17.26 30.28
C PHE A 144 -19.81 -15.99 29.49
N LEU A 145 -20.04 -14.81 30.07
CA LEU A 145 -19.70 -13.53 29.44
C LEU A 145 -18.19 -13.35 29.25
N HIS A 146 -17.38 -13.89 30.17
CA HIS A 146 -15.92 -13.90 30.04
C HIS A 146 -15.47 -14.80 28.87
N HIS A 147 -16.06 -15.98 28.68
CA HIS A 147 -15.73 -16.85 27.53
C HIS A 147 -16.13 -16.23 26.20
N LEU A 148 -17.28 -15.54 26.11
CA LEU A 148 -17.62 -14.75 24.93
C LEU A 148 -16.60 -13.62 24.68
N ARG A 149 -16.06 -13.01 25.74
CA ARG A 149 -14.98 -12.01 25.62
C ARG A 149 -13.63 -12.61 25.22
N LEU A 150 -13.28 -13.81 25.67
CA LEU A 150 -12.09 -14.52 25.16
C LEU A 150 -12.26 -14.89 23.67
N GLY A 151 -13.49 -15.02 23.19
CA GLY A 151 -13.82 -15.01 21.77
C GLY A 151 -13.20 -13.84 20.99
N GLU A 152 -13.03 -12.68 21.63
CA GLU A 152 -12.49 -11.47 21.00
C GLU A 152 -11.01 -11.61 20.59
N GLN A 153 -10.25 -12.48 21.26
CA GLN A 153 -8.85 -12.77 20.90
C GLN A 153 -8.77 -13.67 19.64
N TYR A 154 -9.73 -14.60 19.47
CA TYR A 154 -9.77 -15.47 18.30
C TYR A 154 -10.17 -14.73 17.01
N PHE A 155 -11.11 -13.79 17.06
CA PHE A 155 -11.47 -12.98 15.88
C PHE A 155 -10.46 -11.89 15.51
N SER A 156 -9.41 -11.68 16.32
CA SER A 156 -8.38 -10.64 16.10
C SER A 156 -6.95 -11.18 15.90
N GLY A 157 -6.65 -12.40 16.36
CA GLY A 157 -5.35 -13.06 16.15
C GLY A 157 -5.13 -13.58 14.73
N GLN A 158 -3.87 -13.86 14.38
CA GLN A 158 -3.51 -14.53 13.11
C GLN A 158 -3.67 -16.05 13.16
N GLU A 159 -3.87 -16.65 14.35
CA GLU A 159 -4.02 -18.10 14.49
C GLU A 159 -5.42 -18.59 14.10
N SER A 160 -5.47 -19.50 13.12
CA SER A 160 -6.70 -20.08 12.58
C SER A 160 -7.31 -21.14 13.52
N SER A 161 -8.00 -20.71 14.57
CA SER A 161 -8.80 -21.63 15.40
C SER A 161 -10.03 -22.14 14.62
N ARG A 162 -10.32 -23.45 14.74
CA ARG A 162 -11.41 -24.09 13.97
C ARG A 162 -12.80 -23.54 14.30
N PHE A 163 -12.96 -22.97 15.50
CA PHE A 163 -14.16 -22.22 15.90
C PHE A 163 -14.45 -21.02 14.97
N ILE A 164 -13.43 -20.24 14.59
CA ILE A 164 -13.58 -19.04 13.73
C ILE A 164 -14.13 -19.41 12.36
N GLU A 165 -13.85 -20.63 11.87
CA GLU A 165 -14.35 -21.13 10.59
C GLU A 165 -15.76 -21.72 10.65
N SER A 166 -16.25 -22.02 11.85
CA SER A 166 -17.63 -22.44 12.03
C SER A 166 -18.58 -21.24 11.96
N SER A 167 -19.88 -21.53 11.91
CA SER A 167 -20.93 -20.53 12.08
C SER A 167 -21.73 -20.88 13.32
N VAL A 168 -22.14 -19.88 14.10
CA VAL A 168 -22.68 -20.10 15.46
C VAL A 168 -24.04 -19.42 15.60
N LEU A 169 -25.03 -20.16 16.08
CA LEU A 169 -26.35 -19.68 16.46
C LEU A 169 -26.51 -19.81 17.98
N LEU A 170 -26.50 -18.69 18.71
CA LEU A 170 -26.81 -18.70 20.15
C LEU A 170 -28.30 -18.42 20.37
N TRP A 171 -28.98 -19.32 21.08
CA TRP A 171 -30.33 -19.07 21.59
C TRP A 171 -30.29 -18.38 22.95
N VAL A 172 -30.87 -17.19 23.05
CA VAL A 172 -30.84 -16.32 24.24
C VAL A 172 -32.24 -15.78 24.57
N SER A 173 -32.45 -15.36 25.82
CA SER A 173 -33.60 -14.52 26.22
C SER A 173 -33.23 -13.03 26.17
N ARG A 174 -34.21 -12.13 26.20
CA ARG A 174 -33.96 -10.66 26.16
C ARG A 174 -33.01 -10.15 27.26
N PRO A 175 -33.05 -10.63 28.52
CA PRO A 175 -32.04 -10.28 29.52
C PRO A 175 -30.61 -10.67 29.11
N TRP A 176 -30.43 -11.84 28.50
CA TRP A 176 -29.11 -12.29 28.02
C TRP A 176 -28.62 -11.52 26.79
N LEU A 177 -29.53 -11.12 25.90
CA LEU A 177 -29.21 -10.20 24.80
C LEU A 177 -28.63 -8.88 25.33
N SER A 178 -29.28 -8.27 26.33
CA SER A 178 -28.82 -7.04 26.98
C SER A 178 -27.49 -7.23 27.72
N ALA A 179 -27.34 -8.34 28.45
CA ALA A 179 -26.10 -8.67 29.15
C ALA A 179 -24.90 -8.83 28.20
N ILE A 180 -25.10 -9.44 27.02
CA ILE A 180 -24.06 -9.57 25.98
C ILE A 180 -23.73 -8.19 25.38
N GLN A 181 -24.74 -7.39 25.03
CA GLN A 181 -24.55 -6.02 24.49
C GLN A 181 -23.72 -5.13 25.42
N GLN A 182 -23.99 -5.18 26.73
CA GLN A 182 -23.33 -4.34 27.73
C GLN A 182 -21.96 -4.89 28.15
N SER A 183 -21.82 -6.22 28.28
CA SER A 183 -20.63 -6.84 28.88
C SER A 183 -19.58 -7.29 27.87
N VAL A 184 -19.95 -7.49 26.60
CA VAL A 184 -19.10 -8.08 25.54
C VAL A 184 -19.31 -7.35 24.19
N PRO A 185 -19.03 -6.04 24.12
CA PRO A 185 -19.44 -5.19 23.00
C PRO A 185 -18.74 -5.49 21.66
N GLN A 186 -17.53 -6.08 21.66
CA GLN A 186 -16.86 -6.45 20.40
C GLN A 186 -17.39 -7.80 19.88
N PHE A 187 -17.62 -8.78 20.76
CA PHE A 187 -18.37 -10.00 20.41
C PHE A 187 -19.75 -9.67 19.81
N TRP A 188 -20.48 -8.72 20.42
CA TRP A 188 -21.75 -8.21 19.87
C TRP A 188 -21.59 -7.56 18.48
N ARG A 189 -20.45 -6.93 18.17
CA ARG A 189 -20.20 -6.31 16.86
C ARG A 189 -19.99 -7.30 15.71
N TRP A 190 -19.49 -8.51 15.97
CA TRP A 190 -19.35 -9.55 14.92
C TRP A 190 -20.63 -10.32 14.61
N ARG A 191 -21.76 -10.04 15.29
CA ARG A 191 -23.03 -10.67 14.94
C ARG A 191 -23.39 -10.36 13.47
N THR A 192 -23.68 -11.38 12.68
CA THR A 192 -24.12 -11.24 11.29
C THR A 192 -25.63 -11.33 11.14
N GLY A 193 -26.36 -11.67 12.21
CA GLY A 193 -27.83 -11.59 12.24
C GLY A 193 -28.43 -11.71 13.64
N VAL A 194 -29.59 -11.09 13.85
CA VAL A 194 -30.40 -11.20 15.08
C VAL A 194 -31.84 -11.54 14.68
N PHE A 195 -32.41 -12.57 15.31
CA PHE A 195 -33.70 -13.15 14.95
C PHE A 195 -34.59 -13.17 16.20
N MET A 196 -35.54 -12.25 16.30
CA MET A 196 -36.37 -12.06 17.50
C MET A 196 -37.75 -12.71 17.34
N PHE A 197 -38.01 -13.73 18.15
CA PHE A 197 -39.31 -14.41 18.22
C PHE A 197 -40.23 -13.72 19.23
N ALA A 198 -41.52 -13.68 18.91
CA ALA A 198 -42.57 -13.14 19.76
C ALA A 198 -43.20 -14.26 20.60
N GLY A 199 -43.34 -14.04 21.90
CA GLY A 199 -43.94 -14.99 22.85
C GLY A 199 -43.90 -14.44 24.27
N GLU A 200 -44.77 -14.96 25.13
CA GLU A 200 -44.78 -14.66 26.57
C GLU A 200 -43.62 -15.40 27.27
N PRO A 201 -42.95 -14.80 28.26
CA PRO A 201 -41.90 -15.48 29.02
C PRO A 201 -42.49 -16.61 29.86
N THR A 202 -41.92 -17.81 29.78
CA THR A 202 -42.39 -18.96 30.56
C THR A 202 -42.20 -18.69 32.07
N PRO A 203 -43.26 -18.73 32.92
CA PRO A 203 -43.14 -18.41 34.34
C PRO A 203 -42.25 -19.42 35.07
N THR A 204 -41.37 -18.93 35.95
CA THR A 204 -40.22 -19.71 36.45
C THR A 204 -40.44 -20.40 37.81
N THR A 205 -41.67 -20.41 38.33
CA THR A 205 -42.01 -20.93 39.67
C THR A 205 -42.52 -22.37 39.65
N ASN A 206 -41.73 -23.31 40.17
CA ASN A 206 -42.28 -24.57 40.67
C ASN A 206 -43.14 -24.26 41.90
N ASN A 207 -44.42 -24.65 41.90
CA ASN A 207 -45.29 -24.58 43.07
C ASN A 207 -45.83 -25.98 43.38
N PRO A 208 -45.52 -26.61 44.53
CA PRO A 208 -45.93 -27.98 44.82
C PRO A 208 -47.45 -28.17 44.97
N ASP A 209 -48.17 -27.13 45.40
CA ASP A 209 -49.58 -27.22 45.82
C ASP A 209 -50.60 -27.00 44.69
N TYR A 210 -50.22 -27.28 43.43
CA TYR A 210 -51.15 -27.26 42.29
C TYR A 210 -51.29 -28.67 41.69
N PRO A 211 -52.46 -29.33 41.79
CA PRO A 211 -52.63 -30.68 41.29
C PRO A 211 -52.58 -30.71 39.75
N GLU A 212 -51.96 -31.75 39.19
CA GLU A 212 -51.85 -31.97 37.74
C GLU A 212 -53.23 -32.17 37.08
N ARG A 213 -53.89 -31.07 36.71
CA ARG A 213 -55.09 -31.13 35.87
C ARG A 213 -54.72 -31.32 34.40
N PHE A 214 -54.40 -32.57 34.04
CA PHE A 214 -54.60 -33.06 32.68
C PHE A 214 -56.00 -32.65 32.21
N SER A 215 -56.05 -31.75 31.22
CA SER A 215 -57.29 -31.21 30.66
C SER A 215 -57.17 -31.21 29.14
N ASN A 216 -57.56 -32.32 28.52
CA ASN A 216 -57.51 -32.49 27.08
C ASN A 216 -58.39 -31.44 26.38
N SER A 217 -57.76 -30.50 25.65
CA SER A 217 -58.47 -29.52 24.82
C SER A 217 -57.86 -29.46 23.43
N ARG A 218 -58.35 -30.37 22.57
CA ARG A 218 -58.32 -30.37 21.11
C ARG A 218 -56.96 -30.20 20.41
N SER A 219 -56.59 -31.27 19.72
CA SER A 219 -55.78 -31.23 18.50
C SER A 219 -56.10 -30.02 17.60
N LEU A 220 -55.07 -29.20 17.34
CA LEU A 220 -55.07 -28.25 16.23
C LEU A 220 -54.32 -28.89 15.06
N ASP A 221 -55.04 -29.17 13.98
CA ASP A 221 -54.51 -29.87 12.80
C ASP A 221 -53.46 -29.02 12.06
N LEU A 222 -52.25 -29.55 11.95
CA LEU A 222 -51.14 -28.89 11.23
C LEU A 222 -51.24 -29.00 9.69
N LYS A 223 -52.26 -29.72 9.18
CA LYS A 223 -52.45 -30.01 7.74
C LYS A 223 -52.74 -28.77 6.88
N ASN A 224 -53.39 -27.75 7.45
CA ASN A 224 -53.79 -26.56 6.68
C ASN A 224 -52.63 -25.62 6.29
N LEU A 225 -51.36 -26.03 6.46
CA LEU A 225 -50.20 -25.26 6.00
C LEU A 225 -49.67 -25.70 4.62
N GLU A 226 -50.12 -26.84 4.09
CA GLU A 226 -49.61 -27.43 2.84
C GLU A 226 -50.46 -27.07 1.61
N GLN A 227 -51.69 -26.61 1.81
CA GLN A 227 -52.73 -26.57 0.76
C GLN A 227 -53.09 -25.16 0.24
N SER A 228 -52.32 -24.12 0.58
CA SER A 228 -52.50 -22.75 0.03
C SER A 228 -51.26 -22.26 -0.76
N ILE A 229 -50.50 -23.19 -1.35
CA ILE A 229 -49.23 -22.92 -2.06
C ILE A 229 -49.31 -23.37 -3.53
N LEU A 230 -50.49 -23.83 -3.99
CA LEU A 230 -50.70 -24.35 -5.36
C LEU A 230 -51.60 -23.47 -6.25
N ASP A 231 -52.29 -22.46 -5.69
CA ASP A 231 -53.34 -21.71 -6.39
C ASP A 231 -52.94 -20.28 -6.81
N GLU A 232 -51.70 -19.84 -6.56
CA GLU A 232 -51.16 -18.52 -6.98
C GLU A 232 -50.02 -18.64 -8.00
N LEU A 233 -50.22 -19.47 -9.03
CA LEU A 233 -49.35 -19.57 -10.21
C LEU A 233 -50.14 -19.79 -11.51
N ASP A 234 -50.99 -18.84 -11.91
CA ASP A 234 -51.36 -18.72 -13.33
C ASP A 234 -51.80 -17.30 -13.77
N GLU A 235 -51.79 -17.13 -15.09
CA GLU A 235 -52.29 -16.03 -15.94
C GLU A 235 -51.59 -14.65 -15.90
N SER A 236 -51.90 -13.84 -16.93
CA SER A 236 -51.00 -12.82 -17.53
C SER A 236 -51.78 -11.58 -18.03
N VAL A 237 -51.32 -10.92 -19.13
CA VAL A 237 -51.92 -9.73 -19.82
C VAL A 237 -51.63 -8.37 -19.14
N ILE A 238 -51.38 -7.21 -19.80
CA ILE A 238 -50.67 -6.76 -21.05
C ILE A 238 -50.84 -5.20 -21.11
N GLU A 239 -50.15 -4.48 -22.02
CA GLU A 239 -50.33 -3.04 -22.34
C GLU A 239 -49.90 -2.00 -21.26
N THR A 240 -49.53 -0.73 -21.55
CA THR A 240 -49.40 0.07 -22.81
C THR A 240 -48.25 1.11 -22.69
N GLU A 241 -47.77 1.69 -23.81
CA GLU A 241 -46.93 2.92 -23.84
C GLU A 241 -47.77 4.22 -23.82
N PRO A 242 -47.17 5.44 -23.75
CA PRO A 242 -46.95 6.19 -25.01
C PRO A 242 -45.72 7.15 -25.11
N GLN A 243 -44.97 7.03 -26.22
CA GLN A 243 -44.48 8.06 -27.18
C GLN A 243 -43.92 9.45 -26.79
N GLY A 244 -42.83 9.85 -27.50
CA GLY A 244 -42.47 11.24 -27.85
C GLY A 244 -41.04 11.69 -27.43
N ALA A 245 -40.23 12.41 -28.24
CA ALA A 245 -40.37 12.80 -29.65
C ALA A 245 -39.01 13.17 -30.31
N ASP A 246 -39.00 13.13 -31.65
CA ASP A 246 -38.18 13.81 -32.67
C ASP A 246 -36.63 13.88 -32.69
N VAL A 247 -36.17 13.45 -33.86
CA VAL A 247 -34.84 13.46 -34.50
C VAL A 247 -34.38 14.87 -34.91
N THR A 248 -33.06 15.09 -34.98
CA THR A 248 -32.49 15.87 -36.11
C THR A 248 -31.05 15.45 -36.41
N GLU A 249 -30.75 15.13 -37.68
CA GLU A 249 -29.40 14.85 -38.17
C GLU A 249 -28.75 16.13 -38.73
N ILE A 250 -27.42 16.20 -38.71
CA ILE A 250 -26.62 17.02 -39.63
C ILE A 250 -25.50 16.14 -40.20
N ILE A 251 -25.22 16.31 -41.50
CA ILE A 251 -24.43 15.41 -42.34
C ILE A 251 -22.93 15.78 -42.33
N PHE A 252 -22.06 14.79 -42.52
CA PHE A 252 -20.62 14.95 -42.74
C PHE A 252 -20.31 15.37 -44.18
N ASP A 253 -19.16 16.03 -44.39
CA ASP A 253 -18.47 16.07 -45.68
C ASP A 253 -16.98 15.70 -45.48
N ASP A 254 -16.35 15.20 -46.54
CA ASP A 254 -14.96 14.72 -46.61
C ASP A 254 -13.92 15.89 -46.52
N ASP A 255 -12.59 15.74 -46.50
CA ASP A 255 -11.73 14.88 -47.34
C ASP A 255 -10.25 14.91 -46.86
N SER A 256 -9.35 14.33 -47.68
CA SER A 256 -7.89 14.45 -47.76
C SER A 256 -7.04 13.33 -47.12
N ASN A 257 -6.77 12.32 -47.94
CA ASN A 257 -5.60 11.43 -47.82
C ASN A 257 -4.28 12.21 -47.94
N LEU A 258 -3.19 11.68 -47.37
CA LEU A 258 -1.88 11.65 -48.06
C LEU A 258 -0.94 10.58 -47.48
N THR A 259 0.09 10.20 -48.24
CA THR A 259 0.84 8.94 -48.05
C THR A 259 2.35 9.12 -47.83
N ALA A 260 2.88 8.26 -46.94
CA ALA A 260 4.21 7.64 -46.92
C ALA A 260 5.46 8.38 -47.48
N GLN A 261 6.55 8.37 -46.70
CA GLN A 261 7.84 7.78 -47.14
C GLN A 261 8.90 7.64 -46.03
N THR A 262 9.54 6.46 -45.98
CA THR A 262 10.95 6.25 -45.56
C THR A 262 11.85 6.50 -46.79
N PRO A 263 13.20 6.74 -46.70
CA PRO A 263 14.14 5.63 -46.39
C PRO A 263 15.62 5.98 -45.97
N VAL A 264 16.46 4.92 -45.91
CA VAL A 264 17.94 4.87 -46.11
C VAL A 264 18.91 5.23 -44.93
N LYS A 265 19.82 4.27 -44.64
CA LYS A 265 21.14 4.42 -43.95
C LYS A 265 22.25 4.67 -45.00
N PRO A 266 23.46 5.12 -44.58
CA PRO A 266 24.62 4.29 -44.96
C PRO A 266 25.80 4.19 -43.96
N ALA A 267 26.45 3.02 -44.01
CA ALA A 267 27.89 2.73 -43.80
C ALA A 267 28.59 2.95 -42.43
N GLU A 268 29.34 1.93 -42.00
CA GLU A 268 30.28 1.99 -40.87
C GLU A 268 31.61 2.69 -41.21
N LYS A 269 32.35 3.08 -40.16
CA LYS A 269 33.82 3.08 -40.18
C LYS A 269 34.38 2.88 -38.77
N GLU A 270 34.99 1.73 -38.53
CA GLU A 270 35.73 1.45 -37.29
C GLU A 270 37.05 2.24 -37.25
N LEU A 271 37.44 2.69 -36.06
CA LEU A 271 38.79 3.19 -35.76
C LEU A 271 39.05 3.06 -34.25
N GLU A 272 39.84 2.06 -33.86
CA GLU A 272 40.30 1.90 -32.48
C GLU A 272 41.27 3.02 -32.10
N ILE A 273 41.01 3.73 -30.99
CA ILE A 273 42.01 4.61 -30.35
C ILE A 273 41.97 4.40 -28.84
N THR A 274 43.09 3.90 -28.29
CA THR A 274 43.30 3.72 -26.85
C THR A 274 43.63 5.05 -26.15
N PRO A 275 43.05 5.37 -24.98
CA PRO A 275 43.43 6.54 -24.21
C PRO A 275 44.74 6.31 -23.42
N ALA A 276 45.79 7.05 -23.77
CA ALA A 276 47.00 7.20 -22.95
C ALA A 276 46.84 8.38 -21.95
N PRO A 277 47.50 8.34 -20.77
CA PRO A 277 47.16 9.25 -19.67
C PRO A 277 47.73 10.67 -19.80
N SER A 278 46.88 11.66 -19.49
CA SER A 278 47.23 13.08 -19.40
C SER A 278 48.22 13.37 -18.26
N LYS A 279 49.26 14.16 -18.53
CA LYS A 279 50.29 14.52 -17.53
C LYS A 279 50.06 15.90 -16.89
N LEU A 280 50.05 15.90 -15.56
CA LEU A 280 50.75 16.86 -14.67
C LEU A 280 50.92 18.31 -15.15
N LEU A 281 50.23 19.23 -14.46
CA LEU A 281 50.81 20.54 -14.11
C LEU A 281 51.45 20.47 -12.72
N LYS A 282 52.40 21.39 -12.44
CA LYS A 282 53.48 21.19 -11.46
C LYS A 282 53.17 21.81 -10.09
N THR A 283 53.49 21.09 -9.02
CA THR A 283 53.60 21.63 -7.66
C THR A 283 54.98 22.23 -7.38
N VAL A 284 55.04 23.12 -6.39
CA VAL A 284 56.26 23.74 -5.85
C VAL A 284 57.03 22.72 -4.98
N PRO A 285 58.39 22.69 -4.99
CA PRO A 285 59.13 21.57 -4.40
C PRO A 285 59.19 21.61 -2.87
N HIS A 286 58.68 20.55 -2.22
CA HIS A 286 59.00 20.26 -0.82
C HIS A 286 60.46 19.80 -0.69
N GLN A 287 61.19 20.35 0.27
CA GLN A 287 62.49 19.81 0.69
C GLN A 287 62.29 18.53 1.50
N GLN A 288 63.06 17.48 1.19
CA GLN A 288 63.02 16.23 1.93
C GLN A 288 63.82 16.32 3.23
N LEU A 289 63.17 16.05 4.37
CA LEU A 289 63.83 15.76 5.64
C LEU A 289 63.35 14.41 6.17
N SER A 290 63.91 13.34 5.61
CA SER A 290 63.75 11.99 6.13
C SER A 290 64.76 11.72 7.24
N THR A 291 64.31 11.33 8.44
CA THR A 291 64.49 9.98 9.02
C THR A 291 64.26 9.96 10.53
N ALA A 292 63.26 9.20 11.00
CA ALA A 292 63.36 8.28 12.14
C ALA A 292 62.08 7.43 12.24
N ARG A 293 62.22 6.13 12.58
CA ARG A 293 61.10 5.30 13.05
C ARG A 293 61.30 5.02 14.54
N SER A 294 60.28 5.27 15.36
CA SER A 294 60.16 4.68 16.69
C SER A 294 58.69 4.45 17.05
N SER A 295 58.42 3.36 17.77
CA SER A 295 57.08 2.78 17.94
C SER A 295 56.39 3.23 19.24
N SER A 296 55.54 4.26 19.15
CA SER A 296 54.53 4.58 20.18
C SER A 296 53.57 5.66 19.66
N ASN A 297 52.30 5.36 19.37
CA ASN A 297 51.36 6.41 18.94
C ASN A 297 49.85 6.16 19.17
N SER A 298 49.49 5.41 20.20
CA SER A 298 48.10 5.34 20.72
C SER A 298 47.82 6.39 21.81
N SER A 299 48.70 7.38 21.97
CA SER A 299 48.77 8.29 23.13
C SER A 299 48.86 9.78 22.77
N SER A 300 48.75 10.15 21.49
CA SER A 300 49.01 11.52 20.99
C SER A 300 47.75 12.37 20.74
N LEU A 301 46.61 11.76 20.43
CA LEU A 301 45.34 12.49 20.23
C LEU A 301 44.70 12.98 21.54
N SER A 302 44.98 12.32 22.67
CA SER A 302 44.52 12.76 23.99
C SER A 302 45.23 14.02 24.51
N SER A 303 46.40 14.34 23.96
CA SER A 303 47.24 15.48 24.36
C SER A 303 47.05 16.74 23.52
N LEU A 304 46.17 16.74 22.51
CA LEU A 304 45.87 17.97 21.75
C LEU A 304 45.17 19.00 22.66
N THR A 305 45.66 20.23 22.67
CA THR A 305 45.25 21.32 23.57
C THR A 305 44.64 22.53 22.86
N HIS A 306 45.00 22.79 21.61
CA HIS A 306 44.53 23.93 20.82
C HIS A 306 43.36 23.54 19.89
N VAL A 307 43.39 22.33 19.33
CA VAL A 307 42.25 21.81 18.54
C VAL A 307 40.99 21.69 19.41
N SER A 308 39.87 22.22 18.91
CA SER A 308 38.58 22.21 19.59
C SER A 308 38.14 20.80 20.01
N LYS A 309 37.56 20.67 21.22
CA LYS A 309 37.21 19.37 21.82
C LYS A 309 36.28 18.56 20.91
N GLU A 310 35.32 19.22 20.31
CA GLU A 310 34.34 18.65 19.40
C GLU A 310 35.00 18.07 18.15
N LEU A 311 35.82 18.85 17.42
CA LEU A 311 36.53 18.37 16.23
C LEU A 311 37.43 17.17 16.54
N LYS A 312 38.11 17.19 17.69
CA LYS A 312 38.91 16.06 18.19
C LYS A 312 38.06 14.81 18.44
N GLU A 313 36.93 14.94 19.14
CA GLU A 313 36.05 13.80 19.46
C GLU A 313 35.37 13.23 18.20
N LEU A 314 34.94 14.09 17.27
CA LEU A 314 34.40 13.70 15.97
C LEU A 314 35.44 12.96 15.11
N VAL A 315 36.65 13.49 14.95
CA VAL A 315 37.71 12.81 14.20
C VAL A 315 38.05 11.46 14.83
N ILE A 316 38.17 11.37 16.15
CA ILE A 316 38.41 10.11 16.87
C ILE A 316 37.29 9.09 16.58
N ALA A 317 36.01 9.51 16.57
CA ALA A 317 34.89 8.62 16.25
C ALA A 317 34.95 8.03 14.82
N THR A 318 35.56 8.75 13.87
CA THR A 318 35.74 8.29 12.48
C THR A 318 36.95 7.37 12.27
N ILE A 319 37.82 7.19 13.28
CA ILE A 319 38.97 6.26 13.22
C ILE A 319 38.50 4.86 13.58
N ASN A 320 38.55 3.91 12.64
CA ASN A 320 38.10 2.53 12.87
C ASN A 320 39.18 1.69 13.61
N PRO A 321 38.97 1.31 14.89
CA PRO A 321 39.98 0.59 15.67
C PRO A 321 40.07 -0.92 15.35
N LYS A 322 39.21 -1.44 14.46
CA LYS A 322 39.17 -2.87 14.10
C LYS A 322 40.01 -3.21 12.86
N ILE A 323 40.54 -2.21 12.17
CA ILE A 323 41.49 -2.42 11.06
C ILE A 323 42.88 -2.57 11.69
N ALA A 324 43.52 -3.73 11.51
CA ALA A 324 44.88 -3.94 11.97
C ALA A 324 45.85 -2.95 11.28
N GLN A 325 46.88 -2.53 12.00
CA GLN A 325 47.83 -1.45 11.63
C GLN A 325 48.72 -1.76 10.39
N ASP A 326 48.40 -2.81 9.64
CA ASP A 326 49.28 -3.49 8.69
C ASP A 326 48.79 -3.37 7.22
N ARG A 327 47.91 -2.41 6.96
CA ARG A 327 47.73 -1.82 5.62
C ARG A 327 48.27 -0.40 5.63
N GLY A 328 48.92 0.00 4.53
CA GLY A 328 49.39 1.38 4.31
C GLY A 328 48.25 2.41 4.18
N ASP A 329 47.00 1.98 4.30
CA ASP A 329 45.78 2.77 4.10
C ASP A 329 45.28 3.50 5.36
N ASN A 330 46.15 3.76 6.35
CA ASN A 330 45.84 4.64 7.47
C ASN A 330 45.87 6.12 7.05
N TRP A 331 45.03 6.46 6.07
CA TRP A 331 44.96 7.77 5.41
C TRP A 331 44.43 8.89 6.33
N GLN A 332 45.36 9.52 7.06
CA GLN A 332 45.57 10.96 7.29
C GLN A 332 44.92 11.82 8.42
N PRO A 333 43.66 11.74 8.91
CA PRO A 333 43.14 12.71 9.90
C PRO A 333 43.95 12.86 11.17
N GLN A 334 44.54 11.76 11.68
CA GLN A 334 45.42 11.83 12.85
C GLN A 334 46.71 12.61 12.56
N GLN A 335 47.22 12.56 11.32
CA GLN A 335 48.40 13.33 10.91
C GLN A 335 48.04 14.81 10.77
N VAL A 336 46.97 15.11 10.03
CA VAL A 336 46.51 16.50 9.83
C VAL A 336 46.13 17.17 11.16
N LEU A 337 45.51 16.47 12.11
CA LEU A 337 45.26 17.01 13.45
C LEU A 337 46.54 17.27 14.26
N LEU A 338 47.56 16.42 14.13
CA LEU A 338 48.85 16.63 14.79
C LEU A 338 49.62 17.80 14.15
N GLU A 339 49.54 17.93 12.83
CA GLU A 339 50.09 19.07 12.07
C GLU A 339 49.41 20.39 12.46
N ILE A 340 48.07 20.42 12.61
CA ILE A 340 47.32 21.59 13.11
C ILE A 340 47.74 21.97 14.53
N GLU A 341 47.85 21.00 15.45
CA GLU A 341 48.30 21.27 16.83
C GLU A 341 49.77 21.71 16.90
N GLU A 342 50.63 21.20 16.01
CA GLU A 342 52.01 21.68 15.86
C GLU A 342 52.06 23.11 15.33
N LEU A 343 51.25 23.46 14.32
CA LEU A 343 51.15 24.83 13.79
C LEU A 343 50.66 25.83 14.85
N HIS A 344 49.68 25.44 15.69
CA HIS A 344 49.28 26.22 16.86
C HIS A 344 50.43 26.39 17.86
N SER A 345 51.14 25.30 18.16
CA SER A 345 52.29 25.30 19.08
C SER A 345 53.47 26.15 18.57
N GLN A 346 53.63 26.27 17.25
CA GLN A 346 54.62 27.11 16.58
C GLN A 346 54.15 28.57 16.38
N GLN A 347 52.91 28.91 16.76
CA GLN A 347 52.29 30.24 16.53
C GLN A 347 52.28 30.65 15.04
N ALA A 348 51.88 29.72 14.17
CA ALA A 348 51.71 29.97 12.74
C ALA A 348 50.66 31.06 12.45
N SER A 349 50.74 31.67 11.26
CA SER A 349 49.76 32.68 10.82
C SER A 349 48.38 32.08 10.56
N GLY A 350 47.35 32.94 10.64
CA GLY A 350 45.96 32.56 10.34
C GLY A 350 45.81 31.88 8.98
N GLU A 351 46.42 32.44 7.92
CA GLU A 351 46.48 31.84 6.58
C GLU A 351 46.97 30.38 6.56
N VAL A 352 47.99 30.05 7.38
CA VAL A 352 48.59 28.70 7.42
C VAL A 352 47.73 27.74 8.24
N LEU A 353 47.15 28.20 9.34
CA LEU A 353 46.16 27.44 10.11
C LEU A 353 44.91 27.16 9.25
N ALA A 354 44.36 28.19 8.61
CA ALA A 354 43.23 28.10 7.70
C ALA A 354 43.48 27.09 6.57
N ALA A 355 44.66 27.11 5.96
CA ALA A 355 45.06 26.14 4.94
C ALA A 355 45.06 24.69 5.48
N ALA A 356 45.52 24.46 6.72
CA ALA A 356 45.54 23.13 7.33
C ALA A 356 44.12 22.64 7.71
N TYR A 357 43.28 23.50 8.28
CA TYR A 357 41.86 23.20 8.52
C TYR A 357 41.09 22.96 7.20
N HIS A 358 41.38 23.74 6.16
CA HIS A 358 40.82 23.54 4.81
C HIS A 358 41.24 22.20 4.20
N GLN A 359 42.49 21.74 4.42
CA GLN A 359 42.93 20.40 4.02
C GLN A 359 42.18 19.29 4.78
N LEU A 360 41.93 19.46 6.08
CA LEU A 360 41.11 18.52 6.86
C LEU A 360 39.67 18.44 6.31
N GLY A 361 39.05 19.58 6.01
CA GLY A 361 37.71 19.64 5.40
C GLY A 361 37.65 18.94 4.04
N ASN A 362 38.61 19.22 3.14
CA ASN A 362 38.70 18.56 1.83
C ASN A 362 38.89 17.03 1.95
N LEU A 363 39.68 16.56 2.93
CA LEU A 363 39.89 15.13 3.19
C LEU A 363 38.57 14.44 3.53
N TYR A 364 37.75 15.05 4.39
CA TYR A 364 36.45 14.48 4.76
C TYR A 364 35.41 14.64 3.65
N ARG A 365 35.41 15.74 2.88
CA ARG A 365 34.60 15.86 1.65
C ARG A 365 34.92 14.72 0.67
N PHE A 366 36.20 14.42 0.44
CA PHE A 366 36.61 13.30 -0.40
C PHE A 366 36.13 11.94 0.16
N ARG A 367 36.16 11.70 1.48
CA ARG A 367 35.56 10.49 2.08
C ARG A 367 34.07 10.38 1.80
N ILE A 368 33.34 11.49 1.87
CA ILE A 368 31.90 11.58 1.56
C ILE A 368 31.65 11.30 0.07
N GLU A 369 32.47 11.86 -0.83
CA GLU A 369 32.45 11.58 -2.28
C GLU A 369 32.71 10.09 -2.58
N GLN A 370 33.59 9.42 -1.82
CA GLN A 370 33.81 7.96 -1.88
C GLN A 370 32.70 7.13 -1.17
N GLY A 371 31.54 7.73 -0.90
CA GLY A 371 30.36 7.05 -0.38
C GLY A 371 30.29 6.92 1.15
N GLN A 372 31.23 7.50 1.91
CA GLN A 372 31.21 7.50 3.38
C GLN A 372 30.38 8.69 3.93
N SER A 373 29.18 8.89 3.40
CA SER A 373 28.28 10.00 3.76
C SER A 373 27.53 9.74 5.07
N ASN A 374 28.25 9.52 6.17
CA ASN A 374 27.69 9.43 7.52
C ASN A 374 27.71 10.78 8.23
N LEU A 375 26.97 10.87 9.35
CA LEU A 375 26.86 12.11 10.15
C LEU A 375 28.23 12.58 10.64
N GLU A 376 29.09 11.65 11.07
CA GLU A 376 30.39 11.95 11.65
C GLU A 376 31.34 12.59 10.62
N ASN A 377 31.43 12.04 9.40
CA ASN A 377 32.25 12.65 8.34
C ASN A 377 31.70 14.00 7.89
N LEU A 378 30.38 14.17 7.83
CA LEU A 378 29.74 15.46 7.51
C LEU A 378 30.07 16.52 8.56
N MET A 379 29.93 16.19 9.85
CA MET A 379 30.26 17.10 10.95
C MET A 379 31.74 17.47 10.98
N VAL A 380 32.66 16.53 10.76
CA VAL A 380 34.10 16.87 10.67
C VAL A 380 34.38 17.81 9.49
N ALA A 381 33.80 17.56 8.31
CA ALA A 381 33.99 18.44 7.16
C ALA A 381 33.45 19.85 7.41
N ILE A 382 32.26 19.98 8.02
CA ILE A 382 31.64 21.26 8.37
C ILE A 382 32.50 22.02 9.38
N VAL A 383 32.86 21.40 10.51
CA VAL A 383 33.63 22.06 11.57
C VAL A 383 35.03 22.45 11.06
N ALA A 384 35.71 21.59 10.29
CA ALA A 384 37.00 21.91 9.71
C ALA A 384 36.93 23.09 8.72
N TYR A 385 35.88 23.19 7.90
CA TYR A 385 35.68 24.35 7.02
C TYR A 385 35.26 25.62 7.77
N GLN A 386 34.53 25.51 8.88
CA GLN A 386 34.19 26.65 9.74
C GLN A 386 35.42 27.19 10.49
N GLU A 387 36.27 26.32 11.02
CA GLU A 387 37.57 26.69 11.61
C GLU A 387 38.46 27.35 10.54
N ALA A 388 38.50 26.84 9.30
CA ALA A 388 39.26 27.46 8.22
C ALA A 388 38.84 28.91 7.94
N ILE A 389 37.53 29.18 7.86
CA ILE A 389 36.99 30.54 7.68
C ILE A 389 37.27 31.43 8.90
N ALA A 390 37.29 30.86 10.12
CA ALA A 390 37.58 31.62 11.34
C ALA A 390 39.05 32.08 11.44
N TYR A 391 39.99 31.45 10.72
CA TYR A 391 41.39 31.85 10.66
C TYR A 391 41.77 32.68 9.41
N ASP A 392 40.99 32.60 8.32
CA ASP A 392 41.15 33.43 7.11
C ASP A 392 39.80 33.62 6.38
N ASP A 393 39.13 34.76 6.64
CA ASP A 393 37.91 35.19 5.95
C ASP A 393 38.18 35.99 4.66
N ALA A 394 39.45 36.20 4.30
CA ALA A 394 39.88 36.82 3.05
C ALA A 394 40.39 35.80 2.01
N SER A 395 40.39 34.51 2.38
CA SER A 395 40.91 33.39 1.58
C SER A 395 40.40 33.38 0.13
N PRO A 396 41.27 33.25 -0.88
CA PRO A 396 40.85 33.03 -2.26
C PRO A 396 40.05 31.74 -2.47
N GLN A 397 40.10 30.79 -1.52
CA GLN A 397 39.31 29.55 -1.55
C GLN A 397 37.93 29.69 -0.89
N LEU A 398 37.65 30.81 -0.19
CA LEU A 398 36.39 31.04 0.53
C LEU A 398 35.12 30.72 -0.28
N PRO A 399 34.97 31.09 -1.58
CA PRO A 399 33.75 30.79 -2.32
C PRO A 399 33.50 29.29 -2.52
N ASP A 400 34.56 28.49 -2.65
CA ASP A 400 34.47 27.04 -2.78
C ASP A 400 34.22 26.38 -1.41
N ILE A 401 34.83 26.89 -0.33
CA ILE A 401 34.54 26.45 1.04
C ILE A 401 33.07 26.71 1.40
N LEU A 402 32.53 27.87 1.03
CA LEU A 402 31.12 28.22 1.22
C LEU A 402 30.18 27.37 0.35
N ASN A 403 30.54 27.07 -0.91
CA ASN A 403 29.83 26.08 -1.74
C ASN A 403 29.77 24.71 -1.08
N ASP A 404 30.90 24.25 -0.55
CA ASP A 404 31.00 22.92 0.06
C ASP A 404 30.24 22.87 1.38
N LEU A 405 30.31 23.90 2.23
CA LEU A 405 29.46 24.03 3.41
C LEU A 405 27.97 23.98 3.02
N GLY A 406 27.55 24.74 2.01
CA GLY A 406 26.18 24.67 1.47
C GLY A 406 25.79 23.25 1.05
N THR A 407 26.73 22.50 0.47
CA THR A 407 26.53 21.11 0.04
C THR A 407 26.46 20.14 1.23
N LEU A 408 27.32 20.30 2.24
CA LEU A 408 27.37 19.46 3.44
C LEU A 408 26.12 19.64 4.30
N TYR A 409 25.65 20.88 4.46
CA TYR A 409 24.37 21.17 5.13
C TYR A 409 23.17 20.61 4.33
N TRP A 410 23.20 20.68 2.99
CA TRP A 410 22.27 19.94 2.12
C TRP A 410 22.49 18.40 2.12
N MET A 411 23.47 17.86 2.83
CA MET A 411 23.55 16.41 3.09
C MET A 411 23.04 16.04 4.49
N LEU A 412 23.01 16.98 5.44
CA LEU A 412 22.48 16.75 6.79
C LEU A 412 20.95 16.62 6.86
N HIS A 413 20.16 17.31 6.02
CA HIS A 413 18.68 17.19 6.04
C HIS A 413 18.16 15.79 5.66
N ARG A 414 19.03 14.96 5.07
CA ARG A 414 18.78 13.55 4.73
C ARG A 414 19.12 12.59 5.88
N ILE A 415 19.66 13.07 7.00
CA ILE A 415 20.20 12.24 8.10
C ILE A 415 19.70 12.77 9.46
N PRO A 416 18.60 12.23 10.02
CA PRO A 416 17.63 11.32 9.39
C PRO A 416 16.68 12.08 8.44
N PRO A 417 16.11 11.41 7.42
CA PRO A 417 15.26 12.08 6.45
C PRO A 417 13.95 12.57 7.07
N ASN A 418 13.52 13.78 6.66
CA ASN A 418 12.29 14.45 7.11
C ASN A 418 12.22 14.71 8.64
N SER A 419 13.36 15.04 9.25
CA SER A 419 13.42 15.63 10.60
C SER A 419 12.95 17.08 10.60
N ALA A 420 12.61 17.64 11.77
CA ALA A 420 12.25 19.06 11.89
C ALA A 420 13.48 19.96 11.71
N GLU A 421 14.61 19.47 12.22
CA GLU A 421 15.97 20.01 12.06
C GLU A 421 16.41 20.05 10.59
N GLY A 422 15.84 19.16 9.75
CA GLY A 422 16.11 19.09 8.32
C GLY A 422 15.76 20.37 7.56
N GLN A 423 14.72 21.11 7.98
CA GLN A 423 14.44 22.42 7.40
C GLN A 423 15.60 23.40 7.68
N THR A 424 16.01 23.50 8.94
CA THR A 424 17.10 24.39 9.39
C THR A 424 18.41 24.11 8.66
N TYR A 425 18.74 22.84 8.41
CA TYR A 425 19.95 22.49 7.65
C TYR A 425 19.89 22.93 6.18
N ILE A 426 18.73 22.86 5.52
CA ILE A 426 18.60 23.36 4.14
C ILE A 426 18.68 24.89 4.12
N GLU A 427 18.05 25.56 5.08
CA GLU A 427 18.08 27.03 5.22
C GLU A 427 19.52 27.53 5.45
N GLN A 428 20.28 26.89 6.35
CA GLN A 428 21.71 27.14 6.53
C GLN A 428 22.52 26.87 5.25
N GLY A 429 22.21 25.78 4.53
CA GLY A 429 22.86 25.48 3.25
C GLY A 429 22.62 26.58 2.20
N ILE A 430 21.39 27.09 2.13
CA ILE A 430 21.00 28.22 1.27
C ILE A 430 21.74 29.50 1.67
N GLU A 431 21.88 29.80 2.97
CA GLU A 431 22.67 30.93 3.45
C GLU A 431 24.13 30.84 2.98
N PHE A 432 24.78 29.67 3.12
CA PHE A 432 26.16 29.46 2.66
C PHE A 432 26.32 29.66 1.14
N TYR A 433 25.40 29.13 0.32
CA TYR A 433 25.40 29.41 -1.12
C TYR A 433 25.19 30.91 -1.42
N GLN A 434 24.28 31.58 -0.71
CA GLN A 434 24.08 33.02 -0.87
C GLN A 434 25.28 33.86 -0.40
N PHE A 435 26.07 33.39 0.57
CA PHE A 435 27.33 34.03 0.95
C PHE A 435 28.41 33.84 -0.12
N ALA A 436 28.52 32.64 -0.71
CA ALA A 436 29.41 32.41 -1.86
C ALA A 436 29.07 33.36 -3.02
N LEU A 437 27.78 33.48 -3.39
CA LEU A 437 27.34 34.38 -4.47
C LEU A 437 27.55 35.89 -4.19
N LYS A 438 27.91 36.29 -2.97
CA LYS A 438 28.29 37.67 -2.62
C LYS A 438 29.79 37.93 -2.81
N SER A 439 30.64 36.90 -2.78
CA SER A 439 32.10 37.02 -2.92
C SER A 439 32.63 36.73 -4.33
N ILE A 440 31.83 36.12 -5.21
CA ILE A 440 32.15 35.91 -6.63
C ILE A 440 31.19 36.61 -7.59
N SER A 441 31.69 36.97 -8.77
CA SER A 441 30.86 37.45 -9.89
C SER A 441 30.96 36.50 -11.10
N PRO A 442 29.93 36.40 -11.95
CA PRO A 442 30.00 35.57 -13.15
C PRO A 442 31.06 36.04 -14.15
N GLN A 443 31.48 37.31 -14.11
CA GLN A 443 32.57 37.82 -14.95
C GLN A 443 33.97 37.41 -14.45
N THR A 444 34.10 37.00 -13.19
CA THR A 444 35.39 36.61 -12.58
C THR A 444 35.49 35.09 -12.38
N HIS A 445 34.41 34.43 -11.98
CA HIS A 445 34.38 33.00 -11.63
C HIS A 445 33.14 32.29 -12.24
N PRO A 446 32.96 32.27 -13.57
CA PRO A 446 31.74 31.77 -14.21
C PRO A 446 31.40 30.31 -13.88
N GLU A 447 32.39 29.42 -13.76
CA GLU A 447 32.16 27.99 -13.47
C GLU A 447 31.72 27.76 -12.02
N THR A 448 32.37 28.43 -11.06
CA THR A 448 31.97 28.43 -9.65
C THR A 448 30.60 29.11 -9.46
N TYR A 449 30.35 30.24 -10.11
CA TYR A 449 29.06 30.94 -10.05
C TYR A 449 27.91 30.03 -10.52
N ALA A 450 28.06 29.37 -11.67
CA ALA A 450 27.08 28.41 -12.15
C ALA A 450 27.00 27.12 -11.32
N ARG A 451 28.08 26.71 -10.64
CA ARG A 451 28.05 25.60 -9.65
C ARG A 451 27.20 25.99 -8.45
N VAL A 452 27.47 27.12 -7.82
CA VAL A 452 26.72 27.60 -6.65
C VAL A 452 25.25 27.85 -6.99
N GLN A 453 24.93 28.50 -8.11
CA GLN A 453 23.55 28.73 -8.54
C GLN A 453 22.77 27.41 -8.77
N ASN A 454 23.38 26.41 -9.41
CA ASN A 454 22.78 25.09 -9.58
C ASN A 454 22.52 24.38 -8.24
N ASN A 455 23.46 24.50 -7.31
CA ASN A 455 23.36 23.84 -6.00
C ASN A 455 22.32 24.54 -5.10
N LEU A 456 22.27 25.87 -5.14
CA LEU A 456 21.23 26.70 -4.54
C LEU A 456 19.82 26.33 -5.07
N GLY A 457 19.67 26.15 -6.38
CA GLY A 457 18.42 25.70 -6.98
C GLY A 457 18.00 24.29 -6.51
N THR A 458 18.98 23.42 -6.23
CA THR A 458 18.73 22.08 -5.68
C THR A 458 18.27 22.15 -4.22
N ALA A 459 18.89 23.02 -3.42
CA ALA A 459 18.49 23.24 -2.03
C ALA A 459 17.08 23.85 -1.92
N TYR A 460 16.74 24.85 -2.74
CA TYR A 460 15.37 25.39 -2.79
C TYR A 460 14.32 24.33 -3.15
N GLY A 461 14.61 23.44 -4.12
CA GLY A 461 13.71 22.35 -4.49
C GLY A 461 13.49 21.31 -3.38
N ASP A 462 14.48 21.10 -2.49
CA ASP A 462 14.29 20.28 -1.29
C ASP A 462 13.58 21.06 -0.16
N LEU A 463 13.84 22.37 0.01
CA LEU A 463 13.16 23.22 1.00
C LEU A 463 11.66 23.33 0.75
N ALA A 464 11.24 23.29 -0.52
CA ALA A 464 9.85 23.28 -0.94
C ALA A 464 9.01 22.13 -0.33
N ARG A 465 9.63 21.09 0.24
CA ARG A 465 8.92 20.02 0.96
C ARG A 465 8.54 20.38 2.40
N PHE A 466 9.16 21.43 2.96
CA PHE A 466 8.98 21.86 4.35
C PHE A 466 8.09 23.11 4.44
N SER A 467 8.32 24.11 3.59
CA SER A 467 7.52 25.34 3.56
C SER A 467 7.45 25.96 2.16
N GLN A 468 6.48 26.87 1.98
CA GLN A 468 6.37 27.79 0.82
C GLN A 468 6.71 27.12 -0.54
N PRO A 469 5.98 26.05 -0.94
CA PRO A 469 6.40 25.19 -2.03
C PRO A 469 6.47 25.93 -3.37
N ALA A 470 5.47 26.76 -3.69
CA ALA A 470 5.42 27.49 -4.95
C ALA A 470 6.54 28.55 -5.03
N GLU A 471 6.78 29.27 -3.94
CA GLU A 471 7.84 30.28 -3.84
C GLU A 471 9.23 29.62 -3.94
N ASN A 472 9.46 28.52 -3.22
CA ASN A 472 10.74 27.81 -3.24
C ASN A 472 11.01 27.15 -4.60
N TRP A 473 10.01 26.54 -5.26
CA TRP A 473 10.20 26.07 -6.64
C TRP A 473 10.45 27.21 -7.64
N GLN A 474 9.87 28.40 -7.42
CA GLN A 474 10.16 29.58 -8.24
C GLN A 474 11.58 30.13 -8.02
N GLN A 475 12.12 30.06 -6.78
CA GLN A 475 13.53 30.34 -6.51
C GLN A 475 14.44 29.30 -7.17
N ALA A 476 14.07 28.01 -7.12
CA ALA A 476 14.82 26.94 -7.79
C ALA A 476 14.92 27.17 -9.30
N VAL A 477 13.79 27.46 -9.97
CA VAL A 477 13.76 27.85 -11.40
C VAL A 477 14.65 29.07 -11.67
N SER A 478 14.64 30.08 -10.80
CA SER A 478 15.44 31.29 -10.98
C SER A 478 16.95 30.99 -10.91
N ALA A 479 17.38 30.23 -9.91
CA ALA A 479 18.78 29.84 -9.73
C ALA A 479 19.28 28.90 -10.84
N TYR A 480 18.46 27.95 -11.32
CA TYR A 480 18.85 27.10 -12.46
C TYR A 480 18.99 27.89 -13.77
N ASN A 481 18.08 28.84 -14.07
CA ASN A 481 18.23 29.70 -15.25
C ASN A 481 19.51 30.55 -15.16
N GLU A 482 19.80 31.14 -14.01
CA GLU A 482 21.02 31.94 -13.80
C GLU A 482 22.30 31.09 -13.89
N ALA A 483 22.26 29.81 -13.51
CA ALA A 483 23.35 28.88 -13.76
C ALA A 483 23.57 28.62 -15.27
N LEU A 484 22.48 28.41 -16.03
CA LEU A 484 22.50 28.14 -17.47
C LEU A 484 22.98 29.34 -18.32
N CYS A 485 22.96 30.56 -17.78
CA CYS A 485 23.57 31.75 -18.41
C CYS A 485 25.08 31.61 -18.63
N TYR A 486 25.80 30.87 -17.76
CA TYR A 486 27.27 30.76 -17.80
C TYR A 486 27.76 29.32 -18.00
N ARG A 487 26.97 28.33 -17.59
CA ARG A 487 27.15 26.92 -17.94
C ARG A 487 26.41 26.65 -19.23
N THR A 488 27.13 26.52 -20.34
CA THR A 488 26.55 26.27 -21.67
C THR A 488 27.00 24.92 -22.23
N ALA A 489 26.21 24.37 -23.16
CA ALA A 489 26.52 23.12 -23.88
C ALA A 489 27.90 23.14 -24.57
N ALA A 490 28.39 24.31 -24.99
CA ALA A 490 29.70 24.46 -25.64
C ALA A 490 30.90 24.36 -24.67
N ILE A 491 30.66 24.47 -23.36
CA ILE A 491 31.70 24.43 -22.31
C ILE A 491 31.68 23.08 -21.59
N ASP A 492 30.50 22.62 -21.16
CA ASP A 492 30.32 21.39 -20.41
C ASP A 492 28.92 20.78 -20.71
N PRO A 493 28.79 19.96 -21.77
CA PRO A 493 27.49 19.42 -22.21
C PRO A 493 26.75 18.64 -21.11
N LEU A 494 27.48 17.90 -20.27
CA LEU A 494 26.90 17.01 -19.27
C LEU A 494 26.45 17.78 -18.03
N LYS A 495 27.22 18.76 -17.54
CA LYS A 495 26.72 19.66 -16.49
C LYS A 495 25.57 20.54 -17.00
N TYR A 496 25.60 20.98 -18.26
CA TYR A 496 24.50 21.72 -18.89
C TYR A 496 23.20 20.90 -18.88
N ALA A 497 23.24 19.68 -19.41
CA ALA A 497 22.08 18.79 -19.45
C ALA A 497 21.60 18.33 -18.07
N ALA A 498 22.50 18.13 -17.09
CA ALA A 498 22.10 17.88 -15.71
C ALA A 498 21.32 19.08 -15.12
N CYS A 499 21.78 20.30 -15.39
CA CYS A 499 21.11 21.52 -14.95
C CYS A 499 19.73 21.71 -15.65
N GLN A 500 19.65 21.43 -16.96
CA GLN A 500 18.39 21.43 -17.70
C GLN A 500 17.38 20.39 -17.18
N ASN A 501 17.80 19.16 -16.86
CA ASN A 501 16.92 18.18 -16.21
C ASN A 501 16.39 18.68 -14.85
N ASN A 502 17.24 19.36 -14.07
CA ASN A 502 16.84 19.87 -12.76
C ASN A 502 15.88 21.07 -12.89
N LEU A 503 16.10 21.95 -13.87
CA LEU A 503 15.16 23.01 -14.25
C LEU A 503 13.81 22.43 -14.70
N GLY A 504 13.81 21.39 -15.52
CA GLY A 504 12.59 20.67 -15.93
C GLY A 504 11.84 20.05 -14.74
N THR A 505 12.58 19.56 -13.74
CA THR A 505 12.01 19.03 -12.48
C THR A 505 11.36 20.15 -11.65
N ALA A 506 11.99 21.32 -11.55
CA ALA A 506 11.44 22.47 -10.85
C ALA A 506 10.18 23.02 -11.55
N TYR A 507 10.17 23.10 -12.88
CA TYR A 507 8.98 23.45 -13.65
C TYR A 507 7.85 22.42 -13.52
N TRP A 508 8.16 21.11 -13.54
CA TRP A 508 7.14 20.08 -13.33
C TRP A 508 6.47 20.22 -11.94
N HIS A 509 7.24 20.55 -10.91
CA HIS A 509 6.70 20.84 -9.58
C HIS A 509 5.88 22.13 -9.52
N LEU A 510 6.32 23.24 -10.15
CA LEU A 510 5.50 24.46 -10.26
C LEU A 510 4.14 24.19 -10.91
N GLY A 511 4.11 23.35 -11.96
CA GLY A 511 2.87 22.97 -12.64
C GLY A 511 1.83 22.29 -11.75
N GLN A 512 2.22 21.70 -10.62
CA GLN A 512 1.29 21.14 -9.63
C GLN A 512 0.69 22.20 -8.67
N HIS A 513 1.21 23.43 -8.71
CA HIS A 513 0.81 24.53 -7.81
C HIS A 513 0.16 25.70 -8.55
N ASN A 514 0.66 26.07 -9.73
CA ASN A 514 0.11 27.15 -10.56
C ASN A 514 0.42 26.92 -12.06
N GLN A 515 -0.27 27.68 -12.93
CA GLN A 515 -0.09 27.71 -14.39
C GLN A 515 0.27 26.35 -15.06
N PRO A 516 -0.49 25.27 -14.81
CA PRO A 516 -0.07 23.89 -15.09
C PRO A 516 0.42 23.67 -16.52
N VAL A 517 -0.36 24.11 -17.52
CA VAL A 517 -0.02 23.96 -18.94
C VAL A 517 1.33 24.62 -19.27
N VAL A 518 1.55 25.86 -18.81
CA VAL A 518 2.77 26.63 -19.09
C VAL A 518 3.99 25.95 -18.49
N HIS A 519 3.93 25.60 -17.21
CA HIS A 519 5.06 25.00 -16.52
C HIS A 519 5.32 23.55 -16.92
N LEU A 520 4.29 22.76 -17.27
CA LEU A 520 4.49 21.40 -17.80
C LEU A 520 5.09 21.42 -19.22
N GLN A 521 4.69 22.36 -20.08
CA GLN A 521 5.34 22.58 -21.38
C GLN A 521 6.81 23.03 -21.22
N GLN A 522 7.10 23.93 -20.27
CA GLN A 522 8.48 24.33 -19.93
C GLN A 522 9.31 23.16 -19.37
N ALA A 523 8.71 22.27 -18.57
CA ALA A 523 9.35 21.07 -18.08
C ALA A 523 9.75 20.13 -19.22
N ILE A 524 8.82 19.85 -20.13
CA ILE A 524 9.04 19.04 -21.34
C ILE A 524 10.14 19.65 -22.21
N ALA A 525 10.17 20.98 -22.39
CA ALA A 525 11.23 21.66 -23.15
C ALA A 525 12.62 21.47 -22.51
N ALA A 526 12.75 21.73 -21.20
CA ALA A 526 14.03 21.59 -20.50
C ALA A 526 14.52 20.13 -20.44
N TYR A 527 13.62 19.16 -20.26
CA TYR A 527 13.99 17.74 -20.35
C TYR A 527 14.44 17.31 -21.76
N ASN A 528 13.79 17.81 -22.83
CA ASN A 528 14.21 17.53 -24.20
C ASN A 528 15.59 18.14 -24.50
N GLU A 529 15.86 19.37 -24.05
CA GLU A 529 17.18 20.00 -24.16
C GLU A 529 18.25 19.18 -23.41
N ALA A 530 17.92 18.63 -22.24
CA ALA A 530 18.82 17.71 -21.54
C ALA A 530 19.10 16.42 -22.36
N LEU A 531 18.12 15.86 -23.07
CA LEU A 531 18.31 14.67 -23.91
C LEU A 531 19.26 14.91 -25.10
N VAL A 532 19.39 16.14 -25.61
CA VAL A 532 20.32 16.47 -26.72
C VAL A 532 21.77 16.08 -26.41
N HIS A 533 22.15 16.03 -25.12
CA HIS A 533 23.52 15.71 -24.69
C HIS A 533 23.66 14.37 -23.96
N TYR A 534 22.58 13.61 -23.78
CA TYR A 534 22.64 12.26 -23.19
C TYR A 534 22.33 11.21 -24.25
N SER A 535 23.38 10.55 -24.76
CA SER A 535 23.21 9.42 -25.67
C SER A 535 22.89 8.12 -24.89
N PRO A 536 21.99 7.25 -25.39
CA PRO A 536 21.70 5.97 -24.77
C PRO A 536 22.90 5.00 -24.78
N GLU A 537 23.87 5.21 -25.67
CA GLU A 537 25.11 4.40 -25.75
C GLU A 537 26.10 4.73 -24.64
N GLN A 538 26.19 6.00 -24.21
CA GLN A 538 27.16 6.45 -23.20
C GLN A 538 26.55 6.52 -21.80
N GLU A 539 25.31 6.98 -21.69
CA GLU A 539 24.65 7.32 -20.41
C GLU A 539 23.23 6.72 -20.32
N PRO A 540 23.05 5.40 -20.57
CA PRO A 540 21.73 4.76 -20.71
C PRO A 540 20.80 4.99 -19.52
N LEU A 541 21.33 4.99 -18.29
CA LEU A 541 20.54 5.18 -17.08
C LEU A 541 20.05 6.62 -16.90
N LYS A 542 20.80 7.63 -17.39
CA LYS A 542 20.40 9.04 -17.38
C LYS A 542 19.41 9.33 -18.50
N TYR A 543 19.66 8.80 -19.70
CA TYR A 543 18.72 8.85 -20.83
C TYR A 543 17.35 8.26 -20.43
N GLY A 544 17.34 7.02 -19.90
CA GLY A 544 16.12 6.38 -19.41
C GLY A 544 15.47 7.07 -18.19
N MET A 545 16.23 7.85 -17.41
CA MET A 545 15.65 8.70 -16.37
C MET A 545 14.90 9.89 -16.96
N ILE A 546 15.51 10.62 -17.88
CA ILE A 546 14.91 11.83 -18.45
C ILE A 546 13.69 11.47 -19.31
N GLN A 547 13.74 10.36 -20.08
CA GLN A 547 12.59 9.82 -20.80
C GLN A 547 11.38 9.54 -19.88
N ASN A 548 11.60 8.97 -18.70
CA ASN A 548 10.55 8.80 -17.69
C ASN A 548 10.02 10.14 -17.17
N ASN A 549 10.89 11.14 -16.95
CA ASN A 549 10.48 12.44 -16.43
C ASN A 549 9.62 13.22 -17.44
N ILE A 550 9.96 13.12 -18.74
CA ILE A 550 9.14 13.60 -19.86
C ILE A 550 7.77 12.88 -19.87
N GLY A 551 7.75 11.57 -19.63
CA GLY A 551 6.52 10.80 -19.54
C GLY A 551 5.58 11.27 -18.43
N THR A 552 6.13 11.60 -17.26
CA THR A 552 5.36 12.17 -16.15
C THR A 552 4.83 13.56 -16.50
N ALA A 553 5.64 14.40 -17.14
CA ALA A 553 5.19 15.74 -17.55
C ALA A 553 4.08 15.68 -18.61
N TYR A 554 4.17 14.81 -19.62
CA TYR A 554 3.07 14.57 -20.57
C TYR A 554 1.83 13.97 -19.91
N TRP A 555 1.98 13.01 -18.99
CA TRP A 555 0.85 12.43 -18.26
C TRP A 555 0.12 13.46 -17.38
N ASN A 556 0.84 14.40 -16.77
CA ASN A 556 0.23 15.54 -16.09
C ASN A 556 -0.43 16.51 -17.08
N LEU A 557 0.21 16.82 -18.22
CA LEU A 557 -0.31 17.77 -19.21
C LEU A 557 -1.63 17.28 -19.84
N ALA A 558 -1.77 15.96 -20.00
CA ALA A 558 -3.00 15.31 -20.46
C ALA A 558 -4.24 15.58 -19.59
N GLN A 559 -4.07 16.04 -18.35
CA GLN A 559 -5.18 16.41 -17.46
C GLN A 559 -5.76 17.80 -17.78
N TYR A 560 -5.05 18.59 -18.59
CA TYR A 560 -5.40 19.98 -18.92
C TYR A 560 -5.64 20.19 -20.43
N GLU A 561 -4.86 19.52 -21.29
CA GLU A 561 -5.00 19.64 -22.74
C GLU A 561 -4.67 18.34 -23.49
N GLN A 562 -5.26 18.18 -24.68
CA GLN A 562 -4.98 17.12 -25.66
C GLN A 562 -4.82 15.70 -25.05
N PRO A 563 -5.76 15.23 -24.21
CA PRO A 563 -5.57 14.07 -23.33
C PRO A 563 -5.07 12.82 -24.06
N ALA A 564 -5.70 12.46 -25.17
CA ALA A 564 -5.35 11.26 -25.93
C ALA A 564 -3.97 11.35 -26.61
N GLN A 565 -3.51 12.54 -26.99
CA GLN A 565 -2.20 12.75 -27.61
C GLN A 565 -1.11 12.73 -26.53
N ASN A 566 -1.29 13.50 -25.46
CA ASN A 566 -0.34 13.56 -24.36
C ASN A 566 -0.20 12.21 -23.62
N LEU A 567 -1.27 11.43 -23.48
CA LEU A 567 -1.18 10.06 -22.94
C LEU A 567 -0.43 9.08 -23.85
N LYS A 568 -0.57 9.19 -25.18
CA LYS A 568 0.21 8.39 -26.14
C LYS A 568 1.69 8.73 -26.05
N LEU A 569 2.03 10.02 -26.06
CA LEU A 569 3.40 10.51 -25.87
C LEU A 569 4.01 10.02 -24.56
N ALA A 570 3.26 10.08 -23.45
CA ALA A 570 3.69 9.55 -22.16
C ALA A 570 3.97 8.03 -22.21
N ILE A 571 3.06 7.24 -22.79
CA ILE A 571 3.22 5.79 -22.97
C ILE A 571 4.49 5.47 -23.75
N ASP A 572 4.76 6.17 -24.85
CA ASP A 572 5.90 5.86 -25.72
C ASP A 572 7.25 6.25 -25.10
N VAL A 573 7.35 7.37 -24.37
CA VAL A 573 8.59 7.71 -23.64
C VAL A 573 8.80 6.86 -22.37
N TYR A 574 7.73 6.37 -21.71
CA TYR A 574 7.87 5.37 -20.64
C TYR A 574 8.37 4.02 -21.19
N ARG A 575 7.87 3.59 -22.36
CA ARG A 575 8.40 2.40 -23.06
C ARG A 575 9.86 2.57 -23.47
N GLU A 576 10.24 3.76 -23.94
CA GLU A 576 11.64 4.11 -24.24
C GLU A 576 12.51 4.04 -22.98
N ALA A 577 12.06 4.63 -21.87
CA ALA A 577 12.74 4.60 -20.58
C ALA A 577 13.00 3.16 -20.10
N LEU A 578 12.03 2.25 -20.26
CA LEU A 578 12.13 0.86 -19.81
C LEU A 578 13.15 0.01 -20.58
N LYS A 579 13.57 0.41 -21.79
CA LYS A 579 14.69 -0.24 -22.50
C LYS A 579 16.00 -0.16 -21.72
N TYR A 580 16.19 0.90 -20.92
CA TYR A 580 17.41 1.19 -20.18
C TYR A 580 17.22 1.04 -18.67
N ARG A 581 16.02 1.37 -18.16
CA ARG A 581 15.60 1.12 -16.78
C ARG A 581 15.10 -0.32 -16.61
N THR A 582 16.03 -1.28 -16.68
CA THR A 582 15.72 -2.71 -16.58
C THR A 582 15.68 -3.20 -15.12
N PRO A 583 15.02 -4.35 -14.84
CA PRO A 583 15.09 -5.04 -13.55
C PRO A 583 16.50 -5.39 -13.08
N ALA A 584 17.43 -5.64 -14.02
CA ALA A 584 18.80 -6.03 -13.71
C ALA A 584 19.67 -4.82 -13.27
N ASN A 585 19.41 -3.64 -13.84
CA ASN A 585 20.29 -2.47 -13.67
C ASN A 585 19.78 -1.51 -12.58
N VAL A 586 18.49 -1.19 -12.59
CA VAL A 586 17.88 -0.19 -11.69
C VAL A 586 16.45 -0.60 -11.27
N PRO A 587 16.27 -1.75 -10.59
CA PRO A 587 14.95 -2.36 -10.35
C PRO A 587 13.90 -1.43 -9.69
N SER A 588 14.28 -0.56 -8.76
CA SER A 588 13.35 0.40 -8.14
C SER A 588 12.85 1.45 -9.15
N ALA A 589 13.74 1.99 -9.98
CA ALA A 589 13.36 2.91 -11.05
C ALA A 589 12.60 2.22 -12.20
N CYS A 590 12.87 0.94 -12.46
CA CYS A 590 12.08 0.10 -13.36
C CYS A 590 10.64 -0.04 -12.86
N ALA A 591 10.45 -0.45 -11.60
CA ALA A 591 9.14 -0.57 -10.96
C ALA A 591 8.33 0.73 -11.00
N ALA A 592 8.98 1.86 -10.72
CA ALA A 592 8.38 3.19 -10.81
C ALA A 592 7.89 3.52 -12.23
N THR A 593 8.73 3.25 -13.23
CA THR A 593 8.41 3.53 -14.64
C THR A 593 7.26 2.63 -15.13
N GLN A 594 7.23 1.37 -14.68
CA GLN A 594 6.12 0.43 -14.94
C GLN A 594 4.80 0.88 -14.28
N ASN A 595 4.84 1.32 -13.01
CA ASN A 595 3.67 1.89 -12.32
C ASN A 595 3.11 3.10 -13.08
N ASN A 596 3.99 3.97 -13.57
CA ASN A 596 3.60 5.16 -14.33
C ASN A 596 3.02 4.80 -15.71
N LEU A 597 3.61 3.82 -16.40
CA LEU A 597 3.12 3.28 -17.67
C LEU A 597 1.74 2.62 -17.52
N GLY A 598 1.53 1.81 -16.47
CA GLY A 598 0.23 1.24 -16.13
C GLY A 598 -0.83 2.32 -15.88
N THR A 599 -0.45 3.38 -15.19
CA THR A 599 -1.30 4.56 -14.95
C THR A 599 -1.66 5.26 -16.26
N ALA A 600 -0.70 5.50 -17.16
CA ALA A 600 -0.96 6.13 -18.46
C ALA A 600 -1.88 5.27 -19.36
N TYR A 601 -1.67 3.94 -19.41
CA TYR A 601 -2.59 3.02 -20.08
C TYR A 601 -4.00 3.09 -19.48
N TRP A 602 -4.12 3.14 -18.14
CA TRP A 602 -5.42 3.21 -17.46
C TRP A 602 -6.21 4.47 -17.82
N HIS A 603 -5.55 5.63 -17.85
CA HIS A 603 -6.20 6.89 -18.25
C HIS A 603 -6.61 6.85 -19.73
N LEU A 604 -5.75 6.36 -20.63
CA LEU A 604 -6.07 6.27 -22.06
C LEU A 604 -7.24 5.28 -22.32
N ALA A 605 -7.33 4.20 -21.54
CA ALA A 605 -8.45 3.25 -21.57
C ALA A 605 -9.79 3.82 -21.08
N ASN A 606 -9.79 4.98 -20.41
CA ASN A 606 -10.99 5.58 -19.81
C ASN A 606 -11.33 6.96 -20.39
N LEU A 607 -10.72 7.37 -21.51
CA LEU A 607 -11.23 8.48 -22.32
C LEU A 607 -12.53 8.08 -23.04
N SER A 608 -13.42 9.04 -23.26
CA SER A 608 -14.71 8.85 -23.94
C SER A 608 -14.59 8.48 -25.41
N GLU A 609 -13.50 8.88 -26.08
CA GLU A 609 -13.20 8.56 -27.49
C GLU A 609 -12.63 7.14 -27.69
N THR A 610 -12.19 6.46 -26.62
CA THR A 610 -11.51 5.17 -26.74
C THR A 610 -12.49 4.04 -27.05
N THR A 611 -12.38 3.46 -28.25
CA THR A 611 -13.24 2.36 -28.71
C THR A 611 -13.08 1.11 -27.83
N LYS A 612 -14.13 0.29 -27.74
CA LYS A 612 -14.22 -0.83 -26.78
C LYS A 612 -13.07 -1.84 -26.91
N ASP A 613 -12.66 -2.17 -28.13
CA ASP A 613 -11.57 -3.13 -28.37
C ASP A 613 -10.21 -2.55 -27.96
N VAL A 614 -9.96 -1.27 -28.26
CA VAL A 614 -8.75 -0.55 -27.85
C VAL A 614 -8.72 -0.40 -26.33
N ARG A 615 -9.86 -0.11 -25.69
CA ARG A 615 -10.02 -0.08 -24.23
C ARG A 615 -9.65 -1.41 -23.58
N GLN A 616 -10.14 -2.53 -24.11
CA GLN A 616 -9.77 -3.86 -23.59
C GLN A 616 -8.27 -4.15 -23.76
N ALA A 617 -7.67 -3.75 -24.89
CA ALA A 617 -6.23 -3.91 -25.11
C ALA A 617 -5.40 -3.07 -24.12
N LEU A 618 -5.77 -1.80 -23.92
CA LEU A 618 -5.11 -0.89 -22.97
C LEU A 618 -5.29 -1.36 -21.51
N LEU A 619 -6.45 -1.89 -21.11
CA LEU A 619 -6.65 -2.45 -19.78
C LEU A 619 -5.77 -3.70 -19.53
N LYS A 620 -5.56 -4.55 -20.55
CA LYS A 620 -4.62 -5.69 -20.44
C LYS A 620 -3.16 -5.24 -20.30
N LEU A 621 -2.75 -4.20 -21.04
CA LEU A 621 -1.43 -3.60 -20.91
C LEU A 621 -1.23 -2.89 -19.56
N CYS A 622 -2.28 -2.24 -19.04
CA CYS A 622 -2.32 -1.64 -17.70
C CYS A 622 -2.12 -2.68 -16.59
N ILE A 623 -2.87 -3.79 -16.64
CA ILE A 623 -2.72 -4.93 -15.72
C ILE A 623 -1.27 -5.42 -15.70
N HIS A 624 -0.72 -5.75 -16.87
CA HIS A 624 0.64 -6.27 -17.01
C HIS A 624 1.71 -5.33 -16.43
N ALA A 625 1.62 -4.02 -16.72
CA ALA A 625 2.58 -3.04 -16.19
C ALA A 625 2.51 -2.89 -14.66
N TYR A 626 1.31 -2.91 -14.07
CA TYR A 626 1.18 -2.91 -12.61
C TYR A 626 1.61 -4.23 -11.97
N GLU A 627 1.37 -5.38 -12.60
CA GLU A 627 1.87 -6.68 -12.14
C GLU A 627 3.40 -6.71 -12.10
N GLU A 628 4.08 -6.20 -13.14
CA GLU A 628 5.54 -6.07 -13.15
C GLU A 628 6.04 -5.07 -12.09
N ALA A 629 5.39 -3.90 -11.94
CA ALA A 629 5.75 -2.92 -10.91
C ALA A 629 5.67 -3.50 -9.49
N ILE A 630 4.60 -4.25 -9.18
CA ILE A 630 4.36 -4.86 -7.88
C ILE A 630 5.31 -6.05 -7.64
N ALA A 631 5.57 -6.89 -8.66
CA ALA A 631 6.53 -7.98 -8.56
C ALA A 631 7.96 -7.48 -8.28
N LEU A 632 8.39 -6.40 -8.95
CA LEU A 632 9.67 -5.76 -8.69
C LEU A 632 9.71 -5.14 -7.29
N ALA A 633 8.64 -4.46 -6.86
CA ALA A 633 8.55 -3.90 -5.50
C ALA A 633 8.71 -4.95 -4.40
N HIS A 634 8.16 -6.16 -4.57
CA HIS A 634 8.38 -7.27 -3.63
C HIS A 634 9.83 -7.79 -3.63
N SER A 635 10.47 -7.87 -4.80
CA SER A 635 11.88 -8.29 -4.90
C SER A 635 12.86 -7.36 -4.18
N LEU A 636 12.45 -6.11 -3.97
CA LEU A 636 13.24 -5.02 -3.38
C LEU A 636 13.12 -4.90 -1.85
N SER A 637 12.53 -5.89 -1.16
CA SER A 637 12.24 -5.85 0.28
C SER A 637 13.37 -5.20 1.11
N ASN A 638 13.01 -4.15 1.88
CA ASN A 638 13.86 -3.20 2.62
C ASN A 638 14.40 -1.96 1.83
N THR A 639 14.16 -1.85 0.53
CA THR A 639 14.48 -0.64 -0.26
C THR A 639 13.31 0.36 -0.20
N SER A 640 13.62 1.66 -0.11
CA SER A 640 12.58 2.70 -0.26
C SER A 640 12.05 2.74 -1.70
N LEU A 641 10.73 2.77 -1.85
CA LEU A 641 10.04 2.93 -3.14
C LEU A 641 9.66 4.39 -3.33
N ASN A 642 9.76 4.88 -4.57
CA ASN A 642 9.38 6.24 -4.96
C ASN A 642 7.93 6.34 -5.49
N PHE A 643 7.11 5.30 -5.27
CA PHE A 643 5.67 5.27 -5.57
C PHE A 643 4.91 4.53 -4.47
N ASP A 644 3.62 4.84 -4.29
CA ASP A 644 2.78 4.17 -3.30
C ASP A 644 2.33 2.79 -3.82
N LEU A 645 2.89 1.74 -3.20
CA LEU A 645 2.58 0.35 -3.51
C LEU A 645 1.10 -0.02 -3.23
N PHE A 646 0.45 0.61 -2.25
CA PHE A 646 -0.97 0.41 -1.95
C PHE A 646 -1.88 1.11 -2.98
N ALA A 647 -1.47 2.26 -3.51
CA ALA A 647 -2.12 2.88 -4.65
C ALA A 647 -1.99 2.02 -5.92
N ALA A 648 -0.79 1.49 -6.20
CA ALA A 648 -0.56 0.55 -7.31
C ALA A 648 -1.47 -0.70 -7.21
N TYR A 649 -1.58 -1.29 -6.01
CA TYR A 649 -2.55 -2.37 -5.75
C TYR A 649 -4.00 -1.96 -6.05
N ASN A 650 -4.44 -0.78 -5.60
CA ASN A 650 -5.81 -0.33 -5.86
C ASN A 650 -6.08 -0.14 -7.36
N ASN A 651 -5.11 0.39 -8.11
CA ASN A 651 -5.25 0.65 -9.54
C ASN A 651 -5.22 -0.64 -10.37
N LEU A 652 -4.37 -1.62 -10.02
CA LEU A 652 -4.43 -2.96 -10.59
C LEU A 652 -5.78 -3.64 -10.32
N GLY A 653 -6.30 -3.50 -9.10
CA GLY A 653 -7.62 -4.02 -8.75
C GLY A 653 -8.73 -3.41 -9.62
N LEU A 654 -8.68 -2.09 -9.80
CA LEU A 654 -9.62 -1.34 -10.64
C LEU A 654 -9.51 -1.72 -12.13
N ALA A 655 -8.30 -1.96 -12.65
CA ALA A 655 -8.08 -2.36 -14.04
C ALA A 655 -8.68 -3.75 -14.33
N HIS A 656 -8.47 -4.74 -13.45
CA HIS A 656 -9.13 -6.05 -13.55
C HIS A 656 -10.66 -5.93 -13.46
N TYR A 657 -11.18 -5.13 -12.51
CA TYR A 657 -12.62 -4.92 -12.35
C TYR A 657 -13.25 -4.31 -13.62
N GLN A 658 -12.64 -3.26 -14.17
CA GLN A 658 -13.11 -2.61 -15.40
C GLN A 658 -13.05 -3.53 -16.61
N LEU A 659 -11.99 -4.34 -16.76
CA LEU A 659 -11.81 -5.21 -17.92
C LEU A 659 -12.96 -6.20 -18.10
N VAL A 660 -13.51 -6.76 -17.02
CA VAL A 660 -14.56 -7.79 -17.09
C VAL A 660 -15.97 -7.29 -16.83
N THR A 661 -16.12 -6.09 -16.24
CA THR A 661 -17.44 -5.44 -16.14
C THR A 661 -17.84 -4.67 -17.40
N ASP A 662 -16.94 -4.52 -18.37
CA ASP A 662 -17.30 -4.09 -19.72
C ASP A 662 -18.13 -5.19 -20.44
N GLN A 663 -19.27 -4.79 -21.00
CA GLN A 663 -20.18 -5.68 -21.74
C GLN A 663 -19.53 -6.32 -22.98
N SER A 664 -18.50 -5.68 -23.53
CA SER A 664 -17.77 -6.20 -24.71
C SER A 664 -16.75 -7.29 -24.40
N PHE A 665 -16.49 -7.60 -23.13
CA PHE A 665 -15.46 -8.57 -22.75
C PHE A 665 -15.83 -10.01 -23.14
N ALA A 666 -15.24 -10.52 -24.22
CA ALA A 666 -15.53 -11.83 -24.79
C ALA A 666 -14.96 -13.04 -23.99
N GLY A 667 -14.52 -12.83 -22.75
CA GLY A 667 -14.00 -13.90 -21.89
C GLY A 667 -15.11 -14.73 -21.23
N ASP A 668 -14.80 -16.01 -21.00
CA ASP A 668 -15.71 -16.99 -20.39
C ASP A 668 -15.90 -16.76 -18.87
N LYS A 669 -16.78 -17.55 -18.25
CA LYS A 669 -17.06 -17.43 -16.81
C LYS A 669 -15.86 -17.76 -15.92
N ALA A 670 -14.94 -18.63 -16.35
CA ALA A 670 -13.70 -18.88 -15.61
C ALA A 670 -12.76 -17.66 -15.64
N THR A 671 -12.53 -17.07 -16.82
CA THR A 671 -11.70 -15.87 -17.01
C THR A 671 -12.30 -14.66 -16.26
N ARG A 672 -13.62 -14.47 -16.35
CA ARG A 672 -14.34 -13.44 -15.57
C ARG A 672 -14.15 -13.63 -14.05
N SER A 673 -14.27 -14.86 -13.56
CA SER A 673 -14.02 -15.20 -12.15
C SER A 673 -12.58 -14.90 -11.71
N GLN A 674 -11.58 -15.25 -12.53
CA GLN A 674 -10.16 -15.01 -12.24
C GLN A 674 -9.85 -13.51 -12.11
N HIS A 675 -10.33 -12.67 -13.04
CA HIS A 675 -10.13 -11.22 -12.94
C HIS A 675 -10.92 -10.58 -11.80
N LEU A 676 -12.14 -11.03 -11.49
CA LEU A 676 -12.86 -10.55 -10.29
C LEU A 676 -12.17 -10.96 -8.99
N GLU A 677 -11.54 -12.15 -8.95
CA GLU A 677 -10.71 -12.58 -7.82
C GLU A 677 -9.45 -11.70 -7.70
N ALA A 678 -8.75 -11.45 -8.79
CA ALA A 678 -7.59 -10.56 -8.80
C ALA A 678 -7.97 -9.13 -8.38
N ALA A 679 -9.10 -8.61 -8.85
CA ALA A 679 -9.64 -7.31 -8.43
C ALA A 679 -9.86 -7.26 -6.91
N LEU A 680 -10.60 -8.23 -6.36
CA LEU A 680 -10.90 -8.33 -4.94
C LEU A 680 -9.63 -8.45 -4.09
N ASN A 681 -8.71 -9.35 -4.47
CA ASN A 681 -7.45 -9.57 -3.77
C ASN A 681 -6.60 -8.29 -3.73
N ASN A 682 -6.48 -7.57 -4.85
CA ASN A 682 -5.67 -6.37 -4.94
C ASN A 682 -6.27 -5.18 -4.15
N HIS A 683 -7.58 -4.94 -4.21
CA HIS A 683 -8.22 -3.94 -3.34
C HIS A 683 -8.08 -4.29 -1.84
N LEU A 684 -8.09 -5.58 -1.47
CA LEU A 684 -7.85 -6.05 -0.10
C LEU A 684 -6.38 -5.89 0.35
N GLN A 685 -5.40 -5.84 -0.56
CA GLN A 685 -4.04 -5.43 -0.25
C GLN A 685 -3.98 -3.91 -0.01
N ALA A 686 -4.59 -3.11 -0.88
CA ALA A 686 -4.61 -1.65 -0.78
C ALA A 686 -5.17 -1.14 0.58
N LEU A 687 -6.28 -1.72 1.06
CA LEU A 687 -6.88 -1.36 2.36
C LEU A 687 -5.93 -1.52 3.57
N LYS A 688 -4.80 -2.23 3.45
CA LYS A 688 -3.81 -2.36 4.53
C LYS A 688 -3.07 -1.04 4.78
N GLY A 689 -2.71 -0.31 3.71
CA GLY A 689 -2.03 0.99 3.81
C GLY A 689 -2.98 2.16 4.04
N LEU A 690 -4.16 2.13 3.43
CA LEU A 690 -5.10 3.27 3.38
C LEU A 690 -5.79 3.61 4.72
N ARG A 691 -5.45 2.95 5.84
CA ARG A 691 -6.07 3.18 7.16
C ARG A 691 -5.96 4.62 7.68
N GLN A 692 -4.97 5.38 7.22
CA GLN A 692 -4.77 6.79 7.57
C GLN A 692 -5.34 7.76 6.52
N GLN A 693 -5.97 7.25 5.44
CA GLN A 693 -6.54 8.03 4.33
C GLN A 693 -8.05 7.69 4.18
N PRO A 694 -8.95 8.34 4.94
CA PRO A 694 -10.36 7.91 5.06
C PRO A 694 -11.11 7.84 3.71
N GLU A 695 -10.86 8.79 2.82
CA GLU A 695 -11.52 8.89 1.50
C GLU A 695 -11.05 7.78 0.55
N ALA A 696 -9.73 7.53 0.50
CA ALA A 696 -9.16 6.44 -0.29
C ALA A 696 -9.59 5.07 0.25
N TYR A 697 -9.67 4.91 1.57
CA TYR A 697 -10.22 3.71 2.22
C TYR A 697 -11.67 3.47 1.80
N GLN A 698 -12.57 4.46 1.94
CA GLN A 698 -13.99 4.28 1.58
C GLN A 698 -14.19 4.09 0.06
N THR A 699 -13.34 4.70 -0.77
CA THR A 699 -13.34 4.49 -2.23
C THR A 699 -12.96 3.05 -2.58
N THR A 700 -11.86 2.54 -2.00
CA THR A 700 -11.38 1.16 -2.19
C THR A 700 -12.39 0.13 -1.68
N LEU A 701 -12.98 0.38 -0.50
CA LEU A 701 -14.07 -0.43 0.07
C LEU A 701 -15.30 -0.46 -0.85
N THR A 702 -15.64 0.67 -1.47
CA THR A 702 -16.74 0.75 -2.45
C THR A 702 -16.45 -0.12 -3.68
N TYR A 703 -15.19 -0.20 -4.13
CA TYR A 703 -14.80 -1.12 -5.20
C TYR A 703 -14.82 -2.60 -4.79
N ILE A 704 -14.51 -2.93 -3.53
CA ILE A 704 -14.70 -4.28 -2.98
C ILE A 704 -16.19 -4.68 -3.02
N VAL A 705 -17.09 -3.81 -2.57
CA VAL A 705 -18.56 -4.03 -2.63
C VAL A 705 -19.02 -4.19 -4.08
N LYS A 706 -18.56 -3.34 -5.01
CA LYS A 706 -18.83 -3.46 -6.45
C LYS A 706 -18.32 -4.79 -7.04
N THR A 707 -17.15 -5.25 -6.63
CA THR A 707 -16.54 -6.50 -7.12
C THR A 707 -17.32 -7.73 -6.63
N ILE A 708 -17.76 -7.74 -5.37
CA ILE A 708 -18.62 -8.81 -4.82
C ILE A 708 -20.00 -8.83 -5.52
N ARG A 709 -20.56 -7.67 -5.87
CA ARG A 709 -21.78 -7.58 -6.69
C ARG A 709 -21.55 -8.07 -8.13
N ALA A 710 -20.41 -7.79 -8.75
CA ALA A 710 -20.06 -8.36 -10.06
C ALA A 710 -19.92 -9.89 -9.99
N PHE A 711 -19.31 -10.43 -8.94
CA PHE A 711 -19.27 -11.87 -8.67
C PHE A 711 -20.68 -12.50 -8.56
N HIS A 712 -21.62 -11.81 -7.92
CA HIS A 712 -23.02 -12.23 -7.87
C HIS A 712 -23.67 -12.23 -9.27
N ASN A 713 -23.46 -11.18 -10.06
CA ASN A 713 -24.09 -11.06 -11.38
C ASN A 713 -23.56 -12.11 -12.38
N GLU A 714 -22.28 -12.47 -12.30
CA GLU A 714 -21.66 -13.47 -13.19
C GLU A 714 -21.95 -14.92 -12.80
N LEU A 715 -21.89 -15.23 -11.50
CA LEU A 715 -21.87 -16.60 -10.97
C LEU A 715 -22.95 -16.86 -9.90
N GLY A 716 -23.90 -15.95 -9.73
CA GLY A 716 -24.96 -16.02 -8.72
C GLY A 716 -24.44 -16.00 -7.28
N ILE A 717 -25.27 -16.52 -6.37
CA ILE A 717 -24.95 -16.68 -4.94
C ILE A 717 -23.64 -17.48 -4.72
N GLN A 718 -23.30 -18.41 -5.61
CA GLN A 718 -22.04 -19.15 -5.51
C GLN A 718 -20.81 -18.24 -5.71
N GLY A 719 -20.86 -17.30 -6.66
CA GLY A 719 -19.84 -16.26 -6.82
C GLY A 719 -19.76 -15.31 -5.65
N GLN A 720 -20.91 -14.84 -5.16
CA GLN A 720 -20.97 -13.95 -4.00
C GLN A 720 -20.35 -14.62 -2.75
N ASN A 721 -20.65 -15.89 -2.52
CA ASN A 721 -20.08 -16.67 -1.41
C ASN A 721 -18.57 -16.93 -1.61
N LEU A 722 -18.11 -17.20 -2.85
CA LEU A 722 -16.69 -17.31 -3.17
C LEU A 722 -15.94 -16.00 -2.85
N ALA A 723 -16.49 -14.85 -3.27
CA ALA A 723 -15.94 -13.53 -2.99
C ALA A 723 -15.89 -13.24 -1.49
N LEU A 724 -17.01 -13.41 -0.78
CA LEU A 724 -17.10 -13.22 0.68
C LEU A 724 -16.15 -14.16 1.45
N SER A 725 -15.86 -15.36 0.95
CA SER A 725 -14.92 -16.28 1.60
C SER A 725 -13.46 -15.77 1.62
N LYS A 726 -13.11 -14.83 0.74
CA LYS A 726 -11.78 -14.19 0.65
C LYS A 726 -11.69 -12.90 1.46
N VAL A 727 -12.83 -12.33 1.88
CA VAL A 727 -12.88 -11.08 2.64
C VAL A 727 -12.46 -11.33 4.11
N PRO A 728 -11.49 -10.57 4.67
CA PRO A 728 -11.12 -10.64 6.07
C PRO A 728 -12.31 -10.41 7.01
N GLY A 729 -12.44 -11.22 8.06
CA GLY A 729 -13.60 -11.21 8.96
C GLY A 729 -13.90 -9.85 9.62
N TYR A 730 -12.89 -9.01 9.83
CA TYR A 730 -13.06 -7.67 10.39
C TYR A 730 -13.71 -6.66 9.42
N LEU A 731 -13.71 -6.92 8.11
CA LEU A 731 -14.37 -6.09 7.09
C LEU A 731 -15.81 -6.55 6.79
N ILE A 732 -16.18 -7.79 7.14
CA ILE A 732 -17.54 -8.33 6.90
C ILE A 732 -18.65 -7.44 7.49
N PRO A 733 -18.54 -6.88 8.72
CA PRO A 733 -19.57 -5.98 9.25
C PRO A 733 -19.69 -4.64 8.51
N GLU A 734 -18.66 -4.20 7.78
CA GLU A 734 -18.67 -2.96 6.98
C GLU A 734 -19.15 -3.19 5.54
N ILE A 735 -18.87 -4.38 4.99
CA ILE A 735 -19.19 -4.77 3.62
C ILE A 735 -20.62 -5.33 3.51
N LEU A 736 -21.02 -6.23 4.42
CA LEU A 736 -22.28 -6.97 4.30
C LEU A 736 -23.55 -6.06 4.27
N PRO A 737 -23.63 -4.94 5.02
CA PRO A 737 -24.75 -4.00 4.92
C PRO A 737 -24.76 -3.16 3.63
N LYS A 738 -23.70 -3.22 2.81
CA LYS A 738 -23.56 -2.47 1.55
C LYS A 738 -23.82 -3.32 0.30
N LEU A 739 -24.07 -4.62 0.44
CA LEU A 739 -24.30 -5.58 -0.65
C LEU A 739 -25.77 -5.68 -1.04
#